data_AF-A0A8X6P6H8-F1
#
_entry.id   AF-A0A8X6P6H8-F1
#
_cell.length_a   1.000
_cell.length_b   1.000
_cell.length_c   1.000
_cell.angle_alpha   90.00
_cell.angle_beta   90.00
_cell.angle_gamma   90.00
#
_symmetry.space_group_name_H-M   'P 1'
#
loop_
_entity.id
_entity.type
_entity.pdbx_description
1 polymer ?
#
loop_
_entity_poly.entity_id
_entity_poly.type
_entity_poly.pdbx_seq_one_letter_code
_entity_poly.pdbx_strand_id
1 'polypeptide(L)'
;MWSVLAALYPSANHPNKTSSYVSHLNKLNFDGISFPTPLNEVKKFSKMNDIGINIYSFEEDLKIFPLLISDIVCEKHIDLLYIKNNDLGHYCFIKSLSRLVSKQLSKHQHKTYICKRCLSAFQTEYKLLQHNEMCGNKSPARVVMPSETCKFLKFKNFQHSLKIPFVVYADFECVTMKTDTCCPDPNFSFTNMYEKHVPIGFCYFISYQGGHYKDPFVYRGTDAPKCFIEKLEKDAIEIEHIYKNPKPLLPLTESEKQLYDNAKNCYVCDQTFRGNNIKVRDHNHVTQKFNDPCCNSCNLAMKTPKFLPVFFHNLSGYDAHIFIKELGYDKKQINLIPNTEEKYISFSKSVSNDFQLRFLDSFKFMPSSLENLIKTLKKDEFKYMKQYFDSEKIDLLLRKGVFPYDYFDSFEKCKDSCLPPISKFYNELNEEAISVEDYNHACRVFNQFNLSNLGEYCDLYVKTDVLLLTDLFENFRKICIQTYKLDPCWYFTTPALSWDAMLLKTKVAIELFTDYDMLLFIENGVRGGISQCCNRYAKANNKYMSNFNPDDEIKYLMYLDANNLYGYAMSKYLPLKDFVWSDNNLTTQDILNLSDESDVGYILEVDLDYPPDLHDKHSDFPLAPENKPPPNCKEPRLLTT
;
A
#
# COMPACT_ATOMS: atom_id res chain seq x y z
N MET A 1 14.50 -29.58 -21.05
CA MET A 1 15.14 -30.85 -21.46
C MET A 1 16.57 -30.66 -21.98
N TRP A 2 16.78 -30.19 -23.21
CA TRP A 2 18.13 -30.14 -23.83
C TRP A 2 19.18 -29.38 -23.01
N SER A 3 18.81 -28.24 -22.43
CA SER A 3 19.73 -27.42 -21.63
C SER A 3 20.15 -28.09 -20.32
N VAL A 4 19.29 -28.93 -19.73
CA VAL A 4 19.61 -29.75 -18.55
C VAL A 4 20.58 -30.86 -18.94
N LEU A 5 20.31 -31.55 -20.05
CA LEU A 5 21.22 -32.58 -20.58
C LEU A 5 22.60 -32.02 -20.93
N ALA A 6 22.66 -30.84 -21.54
CA ALA A 6 23.91 -30.18 -21.87
C ALA A 6 24.73 -29.78 -20.62
N ALA A 7 24.07 -29.51 -19.50
CA ALA A 7 24.73 -29.21 -18.24
C ALA A 7 25.28 -30.47 -17.55
N LEU A 8 24.52 -31.58 -17.56
CA LEU A 8 24.90 -32.83 -16.91
C LEU A 8 25.88 -33.69 -17.73
N TYR A 9 25.75 -33.64 -19.05
CA TYR A 9 26.51 -34.46 -20.00
C TYR A 9 27.13 -33.57 -21.09
N PRO A 10 28.10 -32.71 -20.74
CA PRO A 10 28.67 -31.75 -21.68
C PRO A 10 29.37 -32.46 -22.85
N SER A 11 29.02 -32.12 -24.09
CA SER A 11 29.69 -32.63 -25.29
C SER A 11 30.87 -31.75 -25.69
N ALA A 12 32.03 -32.36 -25.96
CA ALA A 12 33.20 -31.66 -26.50
C ALA A 12 32.98 -31.25 -27.97
N ASN A 13 32.28 -32.08 -28.75
CA ASN A 13 32.03 -31.87 -30.17
C ASN A 13 30.58 -31.43 -30.40
N HIS A 14 30.39 -30.34 -31.15
CA HIS A 14 29.08 -29.77 -31.47
C HIS A 14 28.12 -29.63 -30.26
N PRO A 15 28.52 -28.92 -29.19
CA PRO A 15 27.71 -28.77 -27.97
C PRO A 15 26.38 -28.05 -28.20
N ASN A 16 26.22 -27.37 -29.33
CA ASN A 16 25.01 -26.67 -29.74
C ASN A 16 24.00 -27.57 -30.49
N LYS A 17 24.35 -28.81 -30.84
CA LYS A 17 23.44 -29.73 -31.54
C LYS A 17 22.72 -30.64 -30.53
N THR A 18 21.40 -30.74 -30.64
CA THR A 18 20.59 -31.63 -29.78
C THR A 18 20.92 -33.10 -29.97
N SER A 19 21.32 -33.50 -31.18
CA SER A 19 21.73 -34.87 -31.53
C SER A 19 22.87 -35.39 -30.64
N SER A 20 23.74 -34.51 -30.15
CA SER A 20 24.84 -34.84 -29.23
C SER A 20 24.37 -35.35 -27.86
N TYR A 21 23.10 -35.14 -27.49
CA TYR A 21 22.57 -35.45 -26.17
C TYR A 21 21.45 -36.51 -26.17
N VAL A 22 21.03 -37.00 -27.36
CA VAL A 22 19.91 -37.95 -27.51
C VAL A 22 20.15 -39.24 -26.73
N SER A 23 21.39 -39.74 -26.69
CA SER A 23 21.78 -40.94 -25.95
C SER A 23 21.62 -40.83 -24.43
N HIS A 24 21.38 -39.62 -23.92
CA HIS A 24 21.23 -39.35 -22.49
C HIS A 24 19.78 -39.05 -22.07
N LEU A 25 18.82 -39.05 -23.01
CA LEU A 25 17.41 -38.77 -22.73
C LEU A 25 16.83 -39.71 -21.66
N ASN A 26 17.11 -41.01 -21.78
CA ASN A 26 16.60 -42.05 -20.88
C ASN A 26 17.22 -42.00 -19.47
N LYS A 27 18.19 -41.11 -19.22
CA LYS A 27 18.82 -40.94 -17.91
C LYS A 27 18.06 -39.96 -17.01
N LEU A 28 17.05 -39.27 -17.52
CA LEU A 28 16.23 -38.32 -16.78
C LEU A 28 14.75 -38.69 -16.94
N ASN A 29 14.00 -38.55 -15.86
CA ASN A 29 12.57 -38.74 -15.83
C ASN A 29 11.85 -37.43 -16.23
N PHE A 30 11.12 -37.47 -17.35
CA PHE A 30 10.29 -36.37 -17.84
C PHE A 30 8.78 -36.69 -17.76
N ASP A 31 8.39 -37.73 -17.03
CA ASP A 31 7.01 -38.20 -16.98
C ASP A 31 6.07 -37.15 -16.38
N GLY A 32 5.03 -36.78 -17.14
CA GLY A 32 4.09 -35.74 -16.74
C GLY A 32 4.70 -34.34 -16.64
N ILE A 33 5.77 -34.07 -17.39
CA ILE A 33 6.30 -32.73 -17.65
C ILE A 33 5.87 -32.29 -19.05
N SER A 34 5.21 -31.14 -19.13
CA SER A 34 4.75 -30.51 -20.35
C SER A 34 5.92 -29.90 -21.13
N PHE A 35 5.77 -29.82 -22.46
CA PHE A 35 6.73 -29.16 -23.35
C PHE A 35 6.01 -28.13 -24.23
N PRO A 36 6.46 -26.85 -24.25
CA PRO A 36 7.54 -26.25 -23.46
C PRO A 36 7.24 -26.24 -21.95
N THR A 37 8.24 -26.55 -21.11
CA THR A 37 8.05 -26.73 -19.66
C THR A 37 7.75 -25.41 -18.95
N PRO A 38 6.56 -25.23 -18.36
CA PRO A 38 6.23 -24.03 -17.59
C PRO A 38 7.02 -24.00 -16.27
N LEU A 39 7.22 -22.80 -15.71
CA LEU A 39 8.05 -22.60 -14.52
C LEU A 39 7.56 -23.38 -13.29
N ASN A 40 6.25 -23.55 -13.14
CA ASN A 40 5.64 -24.30 -12.03
C ASN A 40 5.98 -25.80 -12.06
N GLU A 41 6.18 -26.38 -13.25
CA GLU A 41 6.55 -27.79 -13.42
C GLU A 41 8.05 -28.05 -13.24
N VAL A 42 8.90 -27.01 -13.25
CA VAL A 42 10.35 -27.17 -13.03
C VAL A 42 10.63 -27.72 -11.62
N LYS A 43 9.85 -27.30 -10.61
CA LYS A 43 9.97 -27.84 -9.25
C LYS A 43 9.65 -29.34 -9.20
N LYS A 44 8.63 -29.77 -9.97
CA LYS A 44 8.26 -31.19 -10.11
C LYS A 44 9.40 -31.97 -10.76
N PHE A 45 9.92 -31.50 -11.88
CA PHE A 45 11.05 -32.11 -12.58
C PHE A 45 12.29 -32.24 -11.68
N SER A 46 12.63 -31.18 -10.94
CA SER A 46 13.78 -31.13 -10.04
C SER A 46 13.69 -32.21 -8.95
N LYS A 47 12.51 -32.39 -8.34
CA LYS A 47 12.26 -33.43 -7.34
C LYS A 47 12.32 -34.85 -7.91
N MET A 48 11.78 -35.06 -9.12
CA MET A 48 11.73 -36.39 -9.75
C MET A 48 13.12 -36.92 -10.13
N ASN A 49 14.10 -36.04 -10.31
CA ASN A 49 15.43 -36.39 -10.78
C ASN A 49 16.54 -36.13 -9.76
N ASP A 50 16.21 -35.60 -8.57
CA ASP A 50 17.15 -35.17 -7.55
C ASP A 50 18.23 -34.20 -8.08
N ILE A 51 17.76 -33.14 -8.76
CA ILE A 51 18.62 -32.10 -9.37
C ILE A 51 18.11 -30.73 -8.95
N GLY A 52 19.04 -29.86 -8.50
CA GLY A 52 18.75 -28.48 -8.17
C GLY A 52 18.77 -27.61 -9.41
N ILE A 53 17.65 -27.00 -9.78
CA ILE A 53 17.57 -26.12 -10.95
C ILE A 53 17.31 -24.68 -10.51
N ASN A 54 18.19 -23.77 -10.94
CA ASN A 54 18.01 -22.34 -10.81
C ASN A 54 17.67 -21.77 -12.18
N ILE A 55 16.68 -20.88 -12.23
CA ILE A 55 16.23 -20.19 -13.43
C ILE A 55 16.37 -18.70 -13.21
N TYR A 56 17.05 -18.05 -14.14
CA TYR A 56 17.23 -16.61 -14.21
C TYR A 56 16.57 -16.07 -15.48
N SER A 57 16.23 -14.79 -15.49
CA SER A 57 15.78 -14.05 -16.68
C SER A 57 16.50 -12.70 -16.72
N PHE A 58 16.20 -11.87 -17.72
CA PHE A 58 16.73 -10.51 -17.80
C PHE A 58 15.65 -9.48 -18.14
N GLU A 59 15.87 -8.24 -17.68
CA GLU A 59 15.13 -7.04 -18.08
C GLU A 59 15.63 -6.52 -19.44
N GLU A 60 14.93 -5.56 -20.06
CA GLU A 60 15.25 -5.04 -21.40
C GLU A 60 16.72 -4.54 -21.55
N ASP A 61 17.35 -4.10 -20.46
CA ASP A 61 18.75 -3.67 -20.40
C ASP A 61 19.75 -4.81 -20.05
N LEU A 62 19.34 -6.07 -20.25
CA LEU A 62 20.11 -7.30 -20.00
C LEU A 62 20.50 -7.52 -18.53
N LYS A 63 19.84 -6.82 -17.61
CA LYS A 63 19.99 -7.00 -16.17
C LYS A 63 19.41 -8.33 -15.72
N ILE A 64 20.25 -9.23 -15.20
CA ILE A 64 19.85 -10.59 -14.82
C ILE A 64 19.13 -10.58 -13.47
N PHE A 65 18.04 -11.33 -13.34
CA PHE A 65 17.33 -11.53 -12.07
C PHE A 65 16.88 -13.00 -11.90
N PRO A 66 16.78 -13.51 -10.66
CA PRO A 66 16.30 -14.86 -10.40
C PRO A 66 14.78 -14.95 -10.60
N LEU A 67 14.32 -15.98 -11.31
CA LEU A 67 12.89 -16.34 -11.41
C LEU A 67 12.54 -17.49 -10.46
N LEU A 68 13.46 -18.44 -10.31
CA LEU A 68 13.28 -19.61 -9.47
C LEU A 68 14.64 -20.07 -9.00
N ILE A 69 14.85 -20.19 -7.69
CA ILE A 69 16.03 -20.82 -7.12
C ILE A 69 15.60 -22.11 -6.45
N SER A 70 16.39 -23.16 -6.63
CA SER A 70 16.08 -24.45 -6.02
C SER A 70 16.34 -24.42 -4.52
N ASP A 71 15.38 -24.92 -3.75
CA ASP A 71 15.53 -25.19 -2.32
C ASP A 71 16.05 -26.63 -2.06
N ILE A 72 16.27 -27.43 -3.12
CA ILE A 72 16.81 -28.78 -3.01
C ILE A 72 18.32 -28.68 -2.83
N VAL A 73 18.83 -29.13 -1.68
CA VAL A 73 20.27 -29.28 -1.45
C VAL A 73 20.70 -30.62 -2.06
N CYS A 74 21.36 -30.57 -3.21
CA CYS A 74 21.87 -31.75 -3.90
C CYS A 74 23.24 -31.47 -4.52
N GLU A 75 24.00 -32.50 -4.86
CA GLU A 75 25.35 -32.33 -5.44
C GLU A 75 25.33 -31.64 -6.80
N LYS A 76 24.22 -31.75 -7.55
CA LYS A 76 24.12 -31.28 -8.94
C LYS A 76 23.16 -30.10 -9.04
N HIS A 77 23.71 -28.90 -9.10
CA HIS A 77 22.97 -27.68 -9.42
C HIS A 77 23.20 -27.21 -10.85
N ILE A 78 22.11 -26.89 -11.55
CA ILE A 78 22.11 -26.38 -12.92
C ILE A 78 21.51 -24.98 -12.94
N ASP A 79 22.25 -24.03 -13.50
CA ASP A 79 21.79 -22.67 -13.71
C ASP A 79 21.28 -22.53 -15.17
N LEU A 80 20.03 -22.09 -15.34
CA LEU A 80 19.37 -21.90 -16.63
C LEU A 80 18.94 -20.43 -16.80
N LEU A 81 19.00 -19.93 -18.03
CA LEU A 81 18.47 -18.64 -18.43
C LEU A 81 17.16 -18.87 -19.20
N TYR A 82 16.07 -18.30 -18.72
CA TYR A 82 14.79 -18.28 -19.40
C TYR A 82 14.68 -17.02 -20.26
N ILE A 83 14.44 -17.21 -21.55
CA ILE A 83 14.28 -16.15 -22.54
C ILE A 83 12.85 -16.24 -23.06
N LYS A 84 12.05 -15.19 -22.84
CA LYS A 84 10.67 -15.12 -23.31
C LYS A 84 10.55 -14.08 -24.41
N ASN A 85 9.98 -14.47 -25.55
CA ASN A 85 9.60 -13.55 -26.62
C ASN A 85 8.11 -13.79 -26.94
N ASN A 86 7.26 -12.82 -26.55
CA ASN A 86 5.80 -12.92 -26.61
C ASN A 86 5.28 -14.25 -26.03
N ASP A 87 4.87 -15.19 -26.88
CA ASP A 87 4.26 -16.47 -26.52
C ASP A 87 5.26 -17.65 -26.45
N LEU A 88 6.51 -17.45 -26.84
CA LEU A 88 7.53 -18.50 -26.87
C LEU A 88 8.59 -18.29 -25.78
N GLY A 89 8.74 -19.29 -24.92
CA GLY A 89 9.77 -19.36 -23.90
C GLY A 89 10.87 -20.37 -24.25
N HIS A 90 12.13 -20.02 -24.00
CA HIS A 90 13.28 -20.90 -24.23
C HIS A 90 14.22 -20.91 -23.03
N TYR A 91 14.73 -22.09 -22.65
CA TYR A 91 15.73 -22.23 -21.59
C TYR A 91 17.11 -22.44 -22.18
N CYS A 92 18.09 -21.64 -21.77
CA CYS A 92 19.49 -21.77 -22.14
C CYS A 92 20.33 -22.21 -20.93
N PHE A 93 21.31 -23.08 -21.13
CA PHE A 93 22.24 -23.44 -20.06
C PHE A 93 23.24 -22.31 -19.76
N ILE A 94 23.31 -21.89 -18.50
CA ILE A 94 24.32 -20.93 -18.02
C ILE A 94 25.56 -21.71 -17.58
N LYS A 95 26.59 -21.73 -18.42
CA LYS A 95 27.87 -22.40 -18.10
C LYS A 95 28.58 -21.79 -16.89
N SER A 96 28.40 -20.49 -16.65
CA SER A 96 29.07 -19.77 -15.58
C SER A 96 28.31 -18.49 -15.26
N LEU A 97 27.49 -18.51 -14.21
CA LEU A 97 26.72 -17.35 -13.75
C LEU A 97 27.62 -16.15 -13.43
N SER A 98 28.77 -16.39 -12.78
CA SER A 98 29.77 -15.36 -12.48
C SER A 98 30.17 -14.55 -13.73
N ARG A 99 30.49 -15.22 -14.85
CA ARG A 99 30.84 -14.56 -16.12
C ARG A 99 29.68 -13.82 -16.78
N LEU A 100 28.45 -14.31 -16.60
CA LEU A 100 27.25 -13.69 -17.17
C LEU A 100 26.95 -12.35 -16.48
N VAL A 101 27.13 -12.30 -15.16
CA VAL A 101 26.74 -11.15 -14.32
C VAL A 101 27.93 -10.23 -14.02
N SER A 102 29.18 -10.71 -14.03
CA SER A 102 30.35 -9.90 -13.61
C SER A 102 30.53 -8.61 -14.41
N LYS A 103 30.26 -8.62 -15.72
CA LYS A 103 30.29 -7.40 -16.55
C LYS A 103 29.25 -6.36 -16.15
N GLN A 104 28.19 -6.74 -15.44
CA GLN A 104 27.17 -5.84 -14.89
C GLN A 104 27.65 -5.19 -13.58
N LEU A 105 28.56 -5.85 -12.87
CA LEU A 105 29.00 -5.46 -11.53
C LEU A 105 30.37 -4.76 -11.53
N SER A 106 31.25 -5.08 -12.49
CA SER A 106 32.61 -4.54 -12.52
C SER A 106 33.24 -4.55 -13.91
N LYS A 107 34.19 -3.63 -14.13
CA LYS A 107 35.11 -3.64 -15.28
C LYS A 107 36.35 -4.52 -15.04
N HIS A 108 36.53 -5.05 -13.82
CA HIS A 108 37.68 -5.87 -13.46
C HIS A 108 37.54 -7.31 -13.99
N GLN A 109 38.67 -7.93 -14.37
CA GLN A 109 38.72 -9.25 -15.00
C GLN A 109 38.95 -10.41 -14.00
N HIS A 110 38.92 -10.14 -12.69
CA HIS A 110 39.12 -11.18 -11.67
C HIS A 110 37.86 -12.01 -11.42
N LYS A 111 38.03 -13.23 -10.92
CA LYS A 111 36.91 -14.11 -10.56
C LYS A 111 36.10 -13.48 -9.43
N THR A 112 34.83 -13.20 -9.69
CA THR A 112 33.87 -12.70 -8.69
C THR A 112 33.02 -13.85 -8.17
N TYR A 113 32.85 -13.96 -6.85
CA TYR A 113 31.93 -14.91 -6.23
C TYR A 113 30.56 -14.26 -6.17
N ILE A 114 29.51 -14.94 -6.65
CA ILE A 114 28.16 -14.36 -6.74
C ILE A 114 27.17 -15.24 -5.99
N CYS A 115 26.35 -14.62 -5.14
CA CYS A 115 25.24 -15.31 -4.52
C CYS A 115 24.17 -15.61 -5.57
N LYS A 116 23.79 -16.89 -5.70
CA LYS A 116 22.80 -17.34 -6.68
C LYS A 116 21.39 -16.82 -6.39
N ARG A 117 21.09 -16.47 -5.13
CA ARG A 117 19.78 -15.98 -4.70
C ARG A 117 19.61 -14.49 -4.90
N CYS A 118 20.57 -13.68 -4.43
CA CYS A 118 20.45 -12.23 -4.46
C CYS A 118 21.24 -11.52 -5.58
N LEU A 119 22.15 -12.26 -6.23
CA LEU A 119 23.10 -11.78 -7.24
C LEU A 119 24.14 -10.75 -6.72
N SER A 120 24.28 -10.60 -5.40
CA SER A 120 25.38 -9.82 -4.80
C SER A 120 26.74 -10.48 -5.05
N ALA A 121 27.76 -9.64 -5.21
CA ALA A 121 29.13 -10.04 -5.51
C ALA A 121 30.06 -9.92 -4.30
N PHE A 122 30.94 -10.90 -4.16
CA PHE A 122 31.89 -11.05 -3.08
C PHE A 122 33.31 -11.30 -3.64
N GLN A 123 34.30 -10.80 -2.89
CA GLN A 123 35.71 -10.93 -3.26
C GLN A 123 36.28 -12.32 -2.95
N THR A 124 35.74 -13.01 -1.94
CA THR A 124 36.19 -14.33 -1.50
C THR A 124 35.02 -15.29 -1.36
N GLU A 125 35.31 -16.59 -1.48
CA GLU A 125 34.32 -17.65 -1.26
C GLU A 125 33.83 -17.69 0.18
N TYR A 126 34.71 -17.43 1.14
CA TYR A 126 34.37 -17.35 2.56
C TYR A 126 33.28 -16.29 2.86
N LYS A 127 33.41 -15.07 2.33
CA LYS A 127 32.38 -14.03 2.50
C LYS A 127 31.04 -14.41 1.87
N LEU A 128 31.08 -15.10 0.72
CA LEU A 128 29.86 -15.63 0.11
C LEU A 128 29.20 -16.70 1.00
N LEU A 129 29.97 -17.57 1.65
CA LEU A 129 29.42 -18.57 2.57
C LEU A 129 28.72 -17.91 3.76
N GLN A 130 29.36 -16.93 4.42
CA GLN A 130 28.74 -16.15 5.50
C GLN A 130 27.45 -15.47 5.04
N HIS A 131 27.48 -14.81 3.88
CA HIS A 131 26.29 -14.19 3.29
C HIS A 131 25.15 -15.20 3.06
N ASN A 132 25.46 -16.41 2.58
CA ASN A 132 24.46 -17.42 2.28
C ASN A 132 23.69 -17.90 3.51
N GLU A 133 24.31 -17.89 4.70
CA GLU A 133 23.63 -18.25 5.96
C GLU A 133 22.46 -17.30 6.25
N MET A 134 22.65 -16.00 6.00
CA MET A 134 21.59 -15.00 6.19
C MET A 134 20.64 -14.90 4.99
N CYS A 135 21.19 -14.89 3.77
CA CYS A 135 20.43 -14.71 2.54
C CYS A 135 19.55 -15.92 2.19
N GLY A 136 19.95 -17.13 2.62
CA GLY A 136 19.20 -18.37 2.37
C GLY A 136 17.75 -18.32 2.85
N ASN A 137 17.49 -17.59 3.95
CA ASN A 137 16.17 -17.43 4.55
C ASN A 137 15.28 -16.40 3.84
N LYS A 138 15.82 -15.66 2.86
CA LYS A 138 15.11 -14.62 2.12
C LYS A 138 14.64 -15.13 0.76
N SER A 139 13.58 -14.51 0.26
CA SER A 139 13.07 -14.75 -1.09
C SER A 139 14.13 -14.40 -2.14
N PRO A 140 14.37 -15.24 -3.16
CA PRO A 140 15.31 -14.92 -4.23
C PRO A 140 14.84 -13.69 -5.01
N ALA A 141 15.69 -12.68 -5.09
CA ALA A 141 15.43 -11.46 -5.84
C ALA A 141 16.77 -10.79 -6.13
N ARG A 142 16.89 -10.07 -7.26
CA ARG A 142 18.08 -9.24 -7.47
C ARG A 142 18.03 -8.06 -6.50
N VAL A 143 19.05 -7.93 -5.66
CA VAL A 143 19.16 -6.84 -4.69
C VAL A 143 19.84 -5.62 -5.29
N VAL A 144 19.29 -4.45 -5.03
CA VAL A 144 19.85 -3.14 -5.42
C VAL A 144 19.98 -2.29 -4.17
N MET A 145 21.22 -2.04 -3.74
CA MET A 145 21.52 -1.19 -2.59
C MET A 145 21.72 0.27 -3.02
N PRO A 146 21.45 1.25 -2.13
CA PRO A 146 21.86 2.64 -2.34
C PRO A 146 23.38 2.76 -2.57
N SER A 147 23.80 3.71 -3.41
CA SER A 147 25.21 4.06 -3.56
C SER A 147 25.68 5.02 -2.45
N GLU A 148 26.99 5.13 -2.23
CA GLU A 148 27.57 6.09 -1.28
C GLU A 148 27.14 7.54 -1.53
N THR A 149 26.91 7.91 -2.79
CA THR A 149 26.42 9.24 -3.18
C THR A 149 24.93 9.46 -2.92
N CYS A 150 24.16 8.39 -2.71
CA CYS A 150 22.69 8.41 -2.60
C CYS A 150 22.19 7.77 -1.29
N LYS A 151 23.07 7.49 -0.33
CA LYS A 151 22.74 6.81 0.92
C LYS A 151 21.92 7.64 1.91
N PHE A 152 21.90 8.96 1.77
CA PHE A 152 21.12 9.81 2.68
C PHE A 152 19.67 9.98 2.20
N LEU A 153 18.75 9.45 2.99
CA LEU A 153 17.32 9.69 2.90
C LEU A 153 16.98 10.99 3.63
N LYS A 154 16.39 11.94 2.89
CA LYS A 154 15.92 13.23 3.40
C LYS A 154 14.70 13.67 2.62
N PHE A 155 13.94 14.62 3.15
CA PHE A 155 12.78 15.17 2.42
C PHE A 155 13.22 15.78 1.09
N LYS A 156 12.52 15.39 0.00
CA LYS A 156 12.78 15.87 -1.37
C LYS A 156 11.52 16.40 -2.06
N ASN A 157 10.33 16.02 -1.58
CA ASN A 157 9.07 16.22 -2.29
C ASN A 157 8.41 17.56 -1.96
N PHE A 158 9.15 18.67 -2.09
CA PHE A 158 8.63 20.01 -1.78
C PHE A 158 7.35 20.36 -2.58
N GLN A 159 7.21 19.85 -3.80
CA GLN A 159 6.00 19.99 -4.62
C GLN A 159 4.72 19.50 -3.93
N HIS A 160 4.81 18.55 -2.98
CA HIS A 160 3.66 18.06 -2.24
C HIS A 160 3.09 19.07 -1.24
N SER A 161 3.79 20.17 -1.00
CA SER A 161 3.27 21.32 -0.24
C SER A 161 2.27 22.16 -1.06
N LEU A 162 2.21 22.00 -2.38
CA LEU A 162 1.20 22.65 -3.21
C LEU A 162 -0.16 21.99 -2.99
N LYS A 163 -1.20 22.81 -2.76
CA LYS A 163 -2.58 22.33 -2.79
C LYS A 163 -2.96 21.96 -4.23
N ILE A 164 -3.31 20.71 -4.50
CA ILE A 164 -3.82 20.25 -5.82
C ILE A 164 -5.12 21.01 -6.19
N PRO A 165 -5.19 21.73 -7.32
CA PRO A 165 -6.35 22.57 -7.60
C PRO A 165 -7.68 21.82 -7.78
N PHE A 166 -7.67 20.65 -8.42
CA PHE A 166 -8.86 19.85 -8.74
C PHE A 166 -8.77 18.45 -8.11
N VAL A 167 -9.84 18.03 -7.43
CA VAL A 167 -9.96 16.70 -6.83
C VAL A 167 -11.36 16.16 -7.09
N VAL A 168 -11.45 14.91 -7.55
CA VAL A 168 -12.73 14.23 -7.80
C VAL A 168 -13.07 13.34 -6.61
N TYR A 169 -14.33 13.35 -6.18
CA TYR A 169 -14.91 12.42 -5.24
C TYR A 169 -16.07 11.71 -5.91
N ALA A 170 -16.16 10.39 -5.77
CA ALA A 170 -17.13 9.58 -6.51
C ALA A 170 -17.63 8.41 -5.67
N ASP A 171 -18.79 7.89 -6.05
CA ASP A 171 -19.42 6.71 -5.46
C ASP A 171 -20.37 6.05 -6.48
N PHE A 172 -20.54 4.73 -6.38
CA PHE A 172 -21.48 3.96 -7.20
C PHE A 172 -22.58 3.35 -6.34
N GLU A 173 -23.77 3.26 -6.93
CA GLU A 173 -24.85 2.45 -6.37
C GLU A 173 -25.14 1.24 -7.24
N CYS A 174 -25.39 0.12 -6.58
CA CYS A 174 -25.61 -1.18 -7.21
C CYS A 174 -26.94 -1.79 -6.76
N VAL A 175 -27.54 -2.58 -7.62
CA VAL A 175 -28.54 -3.58 -7.21
C VAL A 175 -27.83 -4.87 -6.79
N THR A 176 -28.39 -5.56 -5.80
CA THR A 176 -27.89 -6.84 -5.29
C THR A 176 -28.72 -7.99 -5.87
N MET A 177 -28.28 -8.51 -7.01
CA MET A 177 -28.96 -9.63 -7.66
C MET A 177 -28.62 -10.93 -6.93
N LYS A 178 -29.61 -11.63 -6.37
CA LYS A 178 -29.39 -12.94 -5.75
C LYS A 178 -28.85 -13.95 -6.77
N THR A 179 -27.86 -14.74 -6.37
CA THR A 179 -27.25 -15.76 -7.23
C THR A 179 -27.63 -17.17 -6.77
N ASP A 180 -27.98 -18.04 -7.72
CA ASP A 180 -28.26 -19.44 -7.44
C ASP A 180 -26.98 -20.14 -6.93
N THR A 181 -27.05 -20.75 -5.76
CA THR A 181 -25.94 -21.50 -5.16
C THR A 181 -26.19 -23.01 -5.27
N CYS A 182 -25.11 -23.79 -5.41
CA CYS A 182 -25.18 -25.24 -5.31
C CYS A 182 -25.10 -25.68 -3.83
N CYS A 183 -25.66 -26.86 -3.52
CA CYS A 183 -25.58 -27.41 -2.17
C CYS A 183 -24.11 -27.64 -1.78
N PRO A 184 -23.66 -27.14 -0.62
CA PRO A 184 -22.29 -27.32 -0.19
C PRO A 184 -21.94 -28.79 0.10
N ASP A 185 -20.77 -29.23 -0.36
CA ASP A 185 -20.21 -30.54 -0.02
C ASP A 185 -19.52 -30.47 1.35
N PRO A 186 -19.95 -31.24 2.36
CA PRO A 186 -19.36 -31.22 3.71
C PRO A 186 -17.90 -31.68 3.76
N ASN A 187 -17.36 -32.28 2.69
CA ASN A 187 -15.96 -32.73 2.62
C ASN A 187 -14.98 -31.67 2.13
N PHE A 188 -15.47 -30.52 1.63
CA PHE A 188 -14.63 -29.46 1.07
C PHE A 188 -15.03 -28.09 1.62
N SER A 189 -14.04 -27.21 1.79
CA SER A 189 -14.32 -25.79 1.97
C SER A 189 -14.89 -25.21 0.67
N PHE A 190 -16.03 -24.54 0.76
CA PHE A 190 -16.68 -23.88 -0.37
C PHE A 190 -16.87 -22.39 -0.04
N THR A 191 -16.92 -21.57 -1.08
CA THR A 191 -17.30 -20.16 -0.99
C THR A 191 -18.63 -20.00 -1.69
N ASN A 192 -19.67 -19.58 -0.97
CA ASN A 192 -20.98 -19.30 -1.56
C ASN A 192 -21.04 -17.84 -2.00
N MET A 193 -20.99 -17.62 -3.31
CA MET A 193 -21.42 -16.35 -3.89
C MET A 193 -22.95 -16.27 -3.73
N TYR A 194 -23.44 -15.37 -2.88
CA TYR A 194 -24.87 -15.24 -2.58
C TYR A 194 -25.52 -14.06 -3.33
N GLU A 195 -24.74 -13.01 -3.63
CA GLU A 195 -25.20 -11.83 -4.36
C GLU A 195 -24.20 -11.36 -5.42
N LYS A 196 -24.74 -10.83 -6.52
CA LYS A 196 -24.02 -10.16 -7.59
C LYS A 196 -24.42 -8.68 -7.62
N HIS A 197 -23.45 -7.82 -7.38
CA HIS A 197 -23.64 -6.38 -7.40
C HIS A 197 -23.56 -5.88 -8.85
N VAL A 198 -24.64 -5.24 -9.32
CA VAL A 198 -24.71 -4.66 -10.67
C VAL A 198 -24.91 -3.15 -10.55
N PRO A 199 -24.00 -2.33 -11.11
CA PRO A 199 -24.09 -0.87 -11.00
C PRO A 199 -25.33 -0.34 -11.72
N ILE A 200 -26.08 0.50 -11.03
CA ILE A 200 -27.29 1.15 -11.55
C ILE A 200 -27.18 2.66 -11.61
N GLY A 201 -26.19 3.24 -10.94
CA GLY A 201 -25.94 4.66 -10.96
C GLY A 201 -24.63 5.03 -10.29
N PHE A 202 -24.23 6.28 -10.45
CA PHE A 202 -23.09 6.86 -9.78
C PHE A 202 -23.29 8.36 -9.58
N CYS A 203 -22.52 8.91 -8.66
CA CYS A 203 -22.29 10.33 -8.59
C CYS A 203 -20.80 10.60 -8.57
N TYR A 204 -20.36 11.70 -9.19
CA TYR A 204 -19.08 12.29 -8.84
C TYR A 204 -19.16 13.80 -8.77
N PHE A 205 -18.30 14.38 -7.93
CA PHE A 205 -18.16 15.82 -7.74
C PHE A 205 -16.70 16.23 -7.86
N ILE A 206 -16.45 17.35 -8.55
CA ILE A 206 -15.11 17.91 -8.74
C ILE A 206 -14.95 19.11 -7.82
N SER A 207 -14.25 18.91 -6.71
CA SER A 207 -13.84 19.99 -5.82
C SER A 207 -12.74 20.83 -6.47
N TYR A 208 -12.95 22.14 -6.50
CA TYR A 208 -12.00 23.11 -7.05
C TYR A 208 -11.59 24.15 -5.99
N GLN A 209 -10.28 24.38 -5.86
CA GLN A 209 -9.75 25.35 -4.89
C GLN A 209 -10.23 26.79 -5.15
N GLY A 210 -10.53 27.14 -6.41
CA GLY A 210 -10.98 28.50 -6.76
C GLY A 210 -12.47 28.78 -6.56
N GLY A 211 -13.23 27.85 -5.97
CA GLY A 211 -14.66 28.00 -5.71
C GLY A 211 -15.49 26.93 -6.40
N HIS A 212 -16.58 27.34 -7.03
CA HIS A 212 -17.42 26.44 -7.84
C HIS A 212 -16.76 26.18 -9.21
N TYR A 213 -16.90 24.94 -9.70
CA TYR A 213 -16.45 24.54 -11.05
C TYR A 213 -17.61 23.95 -11.86
N LYS A 214 -18.15 22.81 -11.40
CA LYS A 214 -19.31 22.11 -11.98
C LYS A 214 -20.17 21.56 -10.85
N ASP A 215 -21.45 21.36 -11.11
CA ASP A 215 -22.36 20.70 -10.17
C ASP A 215 -22.09 19.18 -10.12
N PRO A 216 -22.45 18.50 -9.01
CA PRO A 216 -22.35 17.04 -8.90
C PRO A 216 -23.07 16.38 -10.06
N PHE A 217 -22.36 15.49 -10.76
CA PHE A 217 -22.91 14.76 -11.88
C PHE A 217 -23.48 13.44 -11.36
N VAL A 218 -24.81 13.34 -11.34
CA VAL A 218 -25.54 12.13 -10.96
C VAL A 218 -26.05 11.47 -12.23
N TYR A 219 -25.84 10.16 -12.34
CA TYR A 219 -26.28 9.36 -13.46
C TYR A 219 -26.90 8.06 -12.97
N ARG A 220 -28.02 7.66 -13.58
CA ARG A 220 -28.70 6.38 -13.34
C ARG A 220 -28.95 5.69 -14.69
N GLY A 221 -28.40 4.48 -14.84
CA GLY A 221 -28.45 3.69 -16.06
C GLY A 221 -27.62 2.43 -15.96
N THR A 222 -27.93 1.41 -16.76
CA THR A 222 -27.24 0.11 -16.75
C THR A 222 -25.83 0.17 -17.36
N ASP A 223 -25.52 1.23 -18.10
CA ASP A 223 -24.20 1.58 -18.64
C ASP A 223 -23.43 2.57 -17.74
N ALA A 224 -23.82 2.68 -16.46
CA ALA A 224 -23.18 3.54 -15.46
C ALA A 224 -21.63 3.49 -15.47
N PRO A 225 -20.97 2.32 -15.44
CA PRO A 225 -19.49 2.27 -15.43
C PRO A 225 -18.85 2.90 -16.67
N LYS A 226 -19.44 2.66 -17.84
CA LYS A 226 -18.96 3.20 -19.12
C LYS A 226 -19.17 4.71 -19.16
N CYS A 227 -20.37 5.17 -18.83
CA CYS A 227 -20.70 6.59 -18.78
C CYS A 227 -19.78 7.34 -17.79
N PHE A 228 -19.48 6.73 -16.64
CA PHE A 228 -18.55 7.28 -15.65
C PHE A 228 -17.17 7.53 -16.25
N ILE A 229 -16.56 6.53 -16.90
CA ILE A 229 -15.22 6.68 -17.49
C ILE A 229 -15.21 7.71 -18.63
N GLU A 230 -16.15 7.63 -19.57
CA GLU A 230 -16.22 8.56 -20.70
C GLU A 230 -16.35 10.02 -20.24
N LYS A 231 -17.23 10.26 -19.26
CA LYS A 231 -17.49 11.58 -18.72
C LYS A 231 -16.31 12.10 -17.89
N LEU A 232 -15.69 11.24 -17.08
CA LEU A 232 -14.52 11.57 -16.28
C LEU A 232 -13.28 11.87 -17.15
N GLU A 233 -13.06 11.11 -18.23
CA GLU A 233 -11.99 11.40 -19.20
C GLU A 233 -12.17 12.76 -19.87
N LYS A 234 -13.41 13.11 -20.27
CA LYS A 234 -13.71 14.42 -20.84
C LYS A 234 -13.38 15.55 -19.87
N ASP A 235 -13.80 15.43 -18.61
CA ASP A 235 -13.51 16.44 -17.60
C ASP A 235 -12.00 16.51 -17.28
N ALA A 236 -11.28 15.39 -17.34
CA ALA A 236 -9.82 15.36 -17.17
C ALA A 236 -9.07 16.08 -18.30
N ILE A 237 -9.52 15.95 -19.56
CA ILE A 237 -8.96 16.69 -20.70
C ILE A 237 -9.18 18.20 -20.53
N GLU A 238 -10.36 18.61 -20.08
CA GLU A 238 -10.66 20.02 -19.80
C GLU A 238 -9.73 20.58 -18.69
N ILE A 239 -9.53 19.81 -17.61
CA ILE A 239 -8.64 20.18 -16.51
C ILE A 239 -7.17 20.23 -16.95
N GLU A 240 -6.73 19.28 -17.79
CA GLU A 240 -5.39 19.29 -18.37
C GLU A 240 -5.15 20.58 -19.18
N HIS A 241 -6.14 21.01 -19.96
CA HIS A 241 -6.05 22.26 -20.70
C HIS A 241 -5.90 23.47 -19.76
N ILE A 242 -6.59 23.47 -18.61
CA ILE A 242 -6.43 24.51 -17.59
C ILE A 242 -5.00 24.51 -17.04
N TYR A 243 -4.43 23.34 -16.73
CA TYR A 243 -3.05 23.25 -16.23
C TYR A 243 -1.99 23.65 -17.25
N LYS A 244 -2.23 23.44 -18.55
CA LYS A 244 -1.33 23.83 -19.64
C LYS A 244 -1.34 25.33 -19.95
N ASN A 245 -2.33 26.08 -19.46
CA ASN A 245 -2.47 27.52 -19.68
C ASN A 245 -2.34 28.28 -18.35
N PRO A 246 -1.12 28.39 -17.78
CA PRO A 246 -0.92 29.02 -16.48
C PRO A 246 -1.25 30.50 -16.54
N LYS A 247 -2.10 30.96 -15.61
CA LYS A 247 -2.48 32.35 -15.49
C LYS A 247 -1.43 33.16 -14.71
N PRO A 248 -1.25 34.45 -15.04
CA PRO A 248 -0.32 35.33 -14.32
C PRO A 248 -0.82 35.63 -12.91
N LEU A 249 0.10 36.05 -12.03
CA LEU A 249 -0.21 36.49 -10.67
C LEU A 249 -1.08 37.76 -10.71
N LEU A 250 -2.17 37.78 -9.95
CA LEU A 250 -2.95 39.01 -9.73
C LEU A 250 -2.14 40.04 -8.92
N PRO A 251 -2.40 41.34 -9.06
CA PRO A 251 -1.76 42.35 -8.23
C PRO A 251 -1.87 42.02 -6.74
N LEU A 252 -0.72 42.01 -6.05
CA LEU A 252 -0.67 41.75 -4.61
C LEU A 252 -1.49 42.79 -3.85
N THR A 253 -2.26 42.31 -2.88
CA THR A 253 -2.86 43.16 -1.85
C THR A 253 -1.78 43.79 -0.97
N GLU A 254 -2.13 44.85 -0.23
CA GLU A 254 -1.16 45.58 0.58
C GLU A 254 -0.57 44.70 1.71
N SER A 255 -1.38 43.81 2.29
CA SER A 255 -0.92 42.82 3.27
C SER A 255 0.04 41.79 2.66
N GLU A 256 -0.23 41.32 1.45
CA GLU A 256 0.66 40.36 0.76
C GLU A 256 1.98 41.00 0.35
N LYS A 257 1.98 42.28 -0.06
CA LYS A 257 3.22 43.03 -0.30
C LYS A 257 4.06 43.14 0.97
N GLN A 258 3.44 43.54 2.09
CA GLN A 258 4.14 43.63 3.38
C GLN A 258 4.70 42.26 3.80
N LEU A 259 3.93 41.19 3.62
CA LEU A 259 4.39 39.83 3.89
C LEU A 259 5.60 39.47 3.01
N TYR A 260 5.54 39.79 1.71
CA TYR A 260 6.63 39.54 0.79
C TYR A 260 7.90 40.31 1.14
N ASP A 261 7.77 41.60 1.46
CA ASP A 261 8.91 42.47 1.76
C ASP A 261 9.60 42.05 3.06
N ASN A 262 8.82 41.72 4.09
CA ASN A 262 9.31 41.35 5.42
C ASN A 262 9.86 39.91 5.51
N ALA A 263 9.50 39.03 4.58
CA ALA A 263 9.94 37.63 4.61
C ALA A 263 11.46 37.50 4.45
N LYS A 264 12.09 36.84 5.43
CA LYS A 264 13.53 36.54 5.45
C LYS A 264 13.87 35.15 4.93
N ASN A 265 12.95 34.21 5.04
CA ASN A 265 13.14 32.81 4.66
C ASN A 265 12.11 32.38 3.61
N CYS A 266 12.50 31.42 2.78
CA CYS A 266 11.59 30.74 1.85
C CYS A 266 10.57 29.90 2.62
N TYR A 267 9.28 30.04 2.31
CA TYR A 267 8.23 29.27 2.99
C TYR A 267 8.30 27.74 2.75
N VAL A 268 8.99 27.31 1.69
CA VAL A 268 9.10 25.91 1.25
C VAL A 268 10.28 25.20 1.91
N CYS A 269 11.50 25.74 1.74
CA CYS A 269 12.73 25.12 2.27
C CYS A 269 13.22 25.75 3.58
N ASP A 270 12.59 26.83 4.04
CA ASP A 270 12.95 27.57 5.26
C ASP A 270 14.38 28.15 5.24
N GLN A 271 15.01 28.21 4.06
CA GLN A 271 16.32 28.83 3.89
C GLN A 271 16.20 30.35 3.74
N THR A 272 17.11 31.09 4.35
CA THR A 272 17.17 32.55 4.26
C THR A 272 17.47 33.03 2.84
N PHE A 273 16.81 34.09 2.39
CA PHE A 273 17.04 34.72 1.10
C PHE A 273 18.38 35.49 1.10
N ARG A 274 19.48 34.81 0.77
CA ARG A 274 20.83 35.39 0.65
C ARG A 274 21.58 34.77 -0.52
N GLY A 275 22.47 35.56 -1.13
CA GLY A 275 23.31 35.12 -2.24
C GLY A 275 22.49 34.56 -3.40
N ASN A 276 22.73 33.30 -3.76
CA ASN A 276 22.05 32.60 -4.86
C ASN A 276 20.59 32.24 -4.55
N ASN A 277 20.13 32.40 -3.31
CA ASN A 277 18.76 32.10 -2.90
C ASN A 277 17.83 33.30 -3.16
N ILE A 278 17.58 33.58 -4.45
CA ILE A 278 16.81 34.76 -4.90
C ILE A 278 15.36 34.63 -4.48
N LYS A 279 14.82 35.65 -3.80
CA LYS A 279 13.42 35.77 -3.40
C LYS A 279 12.53 36.05 -4.61
N VAL A 280 11.53 35.21 -4.82
CA VAL A 280 10.52 35.30 -5.88
C VAL A 280 9.11 35.16 -5.31
N ARG A 281 8.10 35.60 -6.07
CA ARG A 281 6.69 35.49 -5.69
C ARG A 281 6.16 34.17 -6.24
N ASP A 282 5.89 33.21 -5.36
CA ASP A 282 5.19 31.99 -5.76
C ASP A 282 3.68 32.25 -5.78
N HIS A 283 2.99 31.66 -6.74
CA HIS A 283 1.56 31.86 -6.94
C HIS A 283 0.91 30.65 -7.60
N ASN A 284 -0.38 30.50 -7.34
CA ASN A 284 -1.15 29.44 -7.96
C ASN A 284 -1.52 29.83 -9.40
N HIS A 285 -1.01 29.08 -10.38
CA HIS A 285 -1.25 29.33 -11.81
C HIS A 285 -2.70 29.13 -12.28
N VAL A 286 -3.58 28.57 -11.44
CA VAL A 286 -5.00 28.36 -11.77
C VAL A 286 -5.87 29.46 -11.15
N THR A 287 -5.66 29.74 -9.86
CA THR A 287 -6.44 30.76 -9.12
C THR A 287 -5.86 32.17 -9.21
N GLN A 288 -4.63 32.31 -9.70
CA GLN A 288 -3.84 33.55 -9.78
C GLN A 288 -3.48 34.17 -8.43
N LYS A 289 -3.78 33.49 -7.32
CA LYS A 289 -3.53 33.98 -5.96
C LYS A 289 -2.07 33.78 -5.58
N PHE A 290 -1.54 34.76 -4.87
CA PHE A 290 -0.24 34.66 -4.24
C PHE A 290 -0.24 33.56 -3.16
N ASN A 291 0.81 32.75 -3.12
CA ASN A 291 0.99 31.73 -2.10
C ASN A 291 1.84 32.26 -0.95
N ASP A 292 3.13 32.50 -1.20
CA ASP A 292 4.10 33.03 -0.23
C ASP A 292 5.43 33.39 -0.96
N PRO A 293 6.38 34.08 -0.31
CA PRO A 293 7.72 34.32 -0.82
C PRO A 293 8.50 33.02 -0.87
N CYS A 294 8.94 32.65 -2.07
CA CYS A 294 9.67 31.43 -2.34
C CYS A 294 11.07 31.76 -2.85
N CYS A 295 12.00 30.80 -2.78
CA CYS A 295 13.25 30.95 -3.51
C CYS A 295 13.11 30.42 -4.94
N ASN A 296 13.91 30.95 -5.86
CA ASN A 296 13.81 30.58 -7.27
C ASN A 296 13.94 29.08 -7.53
N SER A 297 14.83 28.39 -6.80
CA SER A 297 15.01 26.93 -6.95
C SER A 297 13.79 26.14 -6.48
N CYS A 298 13.20 26.49 -5.34
CA CYS A 298 11.97 25.86 -4.86
C CYS A 298 10.82 26.18 -5.82
N ASN A 299 10.66 27.43 -6.24
CA ASN A 299 9.62 27.84 -7.18
C ASN A 299 9.63 27.02 -8.48
N LEU A 300 10.82 26.75 -9.05
CA LEU A 300 10.95 25.91 -10.25
C LEU A 300 10.68 24.42 -10.00
N ALA A 301 10.85 23.96 -8.76
CA ALA A 301 10.54 22.59 -8.35
C ALA A 301 9.03 22.38 -8.08
N MET A 302 8.30 23.45 -7.73
CA MET A 302 6.86 23.45 -7.44
C MET A 302 6.05 23.39 -8.74
N LYS A 303 5.98 22.20 -9.35
CA LYS A 303 5.26 21.98 -10.62
C LYS A 303 3.80 21.59 -10.39
N THR A 304 2.94 21.98 -11.32
CA THR A 304 1.55 21.51 -11.36
C THR A 304 1.49 19.99 -11.53
N PRO A 305 0.51 19.32 -10.91
CA PRO A 305 0.38 17.87 -11.01
C PRO A 305 0.07 17.46 -12.45
N LYS A 306 0.70 16.37 -12.88
CA LYS A 306 0.42 15.67 -14.15
C LYS A 306 -0.72 14.63 -14.01
N PHE A 307 -1.58 14.82 -13.02
CA PHE A 307 -2.68 13.90 -12.75
C PHE A 307 -3.88 14.60 -12.12
N LEU A 308 -5.04 13.96 -12.23
CA LEU A 308 -6.28 14.30 -11.53
C LEU A 308 -6.58 13.19 -10.50
N PRO A 309 -6.52 13.47 -9.20
CA PRO A 309 -6.88 12.49 -8.17
C PRO A 309 -8.39 12.26 -8.14
N VAL A 310 -8.79 10.98 -8.06
CA VAL A 310 -10.17 10.50 -8.01
C VAL A 310 -10.33 9.63 -6.77
N PHE A 311 -11.06 10.11 -5.78
CA PHE A 311 -11.28 9.43 -4.51
C PHE A 311 -12.61 8.70 -4.49
N PHE A 312 -12.55 7.46 -4.03
CA PHE A 312 -13.70 6.70 -3.50
C PHE A 312 -13.42 6.36 -2.04
N HIS A 313 -14.44 5.96 -1.29
CA HIS A 313 -14.26 5.43 0.05
C HIS A 313 -14.32 3.91 0.04
N ASN A 314 -13.18 3.26 0.32
CA ASN A 314 -12.98 1.82 0.16
C ASN A 314 -12.92 1.35 -1.31
N LEU A 315 -12.28 2.16 -2.17
CA LEU A 315 -12.11 1.89 -3.61
C LEU A 315 -11.63 0.46 -3.88
N SER A 316 -10.52 0.08 -3.25
CA SER A 316 -9.83 -1.19 -3.49
C SER A 316 -10.61 -2.40 -2.98
N GLY A 317 -11.60 -2.18 -2.12
CA GLY A 317 -12.45 -3.23 -1.56
C GLY A 317 -13.77 -3.41 -2.31
N TYR A 318 -14.21 -2.41 -3.09
CA TYR A 318 -15.54 -2.42 -3.70
C TYR A 318 -15.57 -1.76 -5.09
N ASP A 319 -15.61 -0.43 -5.17
CA ASP A 319 -15.92 0.29 -6.42
C ASP A 319 -14.97 0.03 -7.58
N ALA A 320 -13.70 -0.26 -7.30
CA ALA A 320 -12.74 -0.58 -8.36
C ALA A 320 -13.24 -1.75 -9.23
N HIS A 321 -13.86 -2.77 -8.61
CA HIS A 321 -14.33 -3.95 -9.32
C HIS A 321 -15.47 -3.64 -10.30
N ILE A 322 -16.18 -2.52 -10.12
CA ILE A 322 -17.31 -2.08 -10.94
C ILE A 322 -16.85 -1.61 -12.32
N PHE A 323 -15.84 -0.73 -12.37
CA PHE A 323 -15.46 -0.02 -13.59
C PHE A 323 -14.04 -0.35 -14.10
N ILE A 324 -13.23 -1.15 -13.39
CA ILE A 324 -11.85 -1.43 -13.80
C ILE A 324 -11.76 -2.07 -15.20
N LYS A 325 -12.76 -2.85 -15.60
CA LYS A 325 -12.87 -3.43 -16.95
C LYS A 325 -13.05 -2.35 -18.02
N GLU A 326 -13.78 -1.29 -17.69
CA GLU A 326 -14.05 -0.18 -18.62
C GLU A 326 -12.76 0.58 -19.01
N LEU A 327 -11.76 0.57 -18.13
CA LEU A 327 -10.44 1.15 -18.42
C LEU A 327 -9.69 0.41 -19.54
N GLY A 328 -10.07 -0.83 -19.86
CA GLY A 328 -9.39 -1.70 -20.82
C GLY A 328 -9.86 -1.59 -22.27
N TYR A 329 -10.88 -0.78 -22.57
CA TYR A 329 -11.45 -0.69 -23.92
C TYR A 329 -10.64 0.18 -24.91
N ASP A 330 -9.59 0.83 -24.46
CA ASP A 330 -8.66 1.56 -25.32
C ASP A 330 -7.20 1.09 -25.15
N LYS A 331 -6.29 1.62 -26.00
CA LYS A 331 -4.85 1.28 -25.98
C LYS A 331 -4.04 2.16 -25.03
N LYS A 332 -4.66 3.04 -24.24
CA LYS A 332 -3.94 3.95 -23.35
C LYS A 332 -3.39 3.17 -22.14
N GLN A 333 -2.19 3.52 -21.71
CA GLN A 333 -1.48 2.86 -20.62
C GLN A 333 -2.26 2.91 -19.29
N ILE A 334 -2.24 1.80 -18.57
CA ILE A 334 -2.70 1.67 -17.19
C ILE A 334 -1.49 1.35 -16.32
N ASN A 335 -1.29 2.14 -15.27
CA ASN A 335 -0.25 1.91 -14.27
C ASN A 335 -0.89 1.38 -13.00
N LEU A 336 -0.34 0.31 -12.43
CA LEU A 336 -0.90 -0.39 -11.26
C LEU A 336 0.12 -0.40 -10.12
N ILE A 337 -0.35 -0.17 -8.90
CA ILE A 337 0.41 -0.41 -7.67
C ILE A 337 -0.29 -1.56 -6.92
N PRO A 338 0.12 -2.82 -7.13
CA PRO A 338 -0.55 -3.97 -6.54
C PRO A 338 -0.20 -4.14 -5.06
N ASN A 339 -1.18 -4.59 -4.26
CA ASN A 339 -0.95 -5.19 -2.94
C ASN A 339 -0.99 -6.72 -3.04
N THR A 340 -1.97 -7.24 -3.77
CA THR A 340 -2.13 -8.65 -4.14
C THR A 340 -2.61 -8.72 -5.59
N GLU A 341 -2.79 -9.92 -6.16
CA GLU A 341 -3.35 -10.09 -7.51
C GLU A 341 -4.78 -9.53 -7.62
N GLU A 342 -5.54 -9.48 -6.53
CA GLU A 342 -6.94 -9.04 -6.51
C GLU A 342 -7.14 -7.63 -5.94
N LYS A 343 -6.21 -7.13 -5.12
CA LYS A 343 -6.30 -5.82 -4.45
C LYS A 343 -5.15 -4.91 -4.87
N TYR A 344 -5.49 -3.74 -5.40
CA TYR A 344 -4.54 -2.69 -5.78
C TYR A 344 -4.52 -1.56 -4.72
N ILE A 345 -3.35 -1.02 -4.40
CA ILE A 345 -3.21 0.20 -3.58
C ILE A 345 -3.77 1.40 -4.35
N SER A 346 -3.43 1.49 -5.63
CA SER A 346 -3.90 2.53 -6.55
C SER A 346 -3.66 2.07 -7.99
N PHE A 347 -4.43 2.64 -8.91
CA PHE A 347 -4.19 2.51 -10.34
C PHE A 347 -4.39 3.86 -11.02
N SER A 348 -3.68 4.06 -12.13
CA SER A 348 -3.76 5.29 -12.92
C SER A 348 -4.02 4.97 -14.39
N LYS A 349 -4.87 5.76 -15.02
CA LYS A 349 -5.19 5.67 -16.46
C LYS A 349 -4.66 6.90 -17.16
N SER A 350 -3.81 6.71 -18.18
CA SER A 350 -3.39 7.82 -19.04
C SER A 350 -4.57 8.35 -19.83
N VAL A 351 -4.81 9.67 -19.75
CA VAL A 351 -5.82 10.38 -20.55
C VAL A 351 -5.15 11.00 -21.78
N SER A 352 -3.95 11.54 -21.57
CA SER A 352 -3.04 12.06 -22.61
C SER A 352 -1.62 11.53 -22.37
N ASN A 353 -0.65 11.93 -23.21
CA ASN A 353 0.76 11.57 -23.02
C ASN A 353 1.35 12.11 -21.71
N ASP A 354 0.79 13.19 -21.16
CA ASP A 354 1.34 13.92 -20.01
C ASP A 354 0.37 14.00 -18.82
N PHE A 355 -0.83 13.42 -18.93
CA PHE A 355 -1.88 13.57 -17.92
C PHE A 355 -2.62 12.27 -17.65
N GLN A 356 -2.86 11.98 -16.37
CA GLN A 356 -3.42 10.72 -15.91
C GLN A 356 -4.57 10.93 -14.90
N LEU A 357 -5.59 10.08 -14.96
CA LEU A 357 -6.50 9.87 -13.84
C LEU A 357 -5.79 8.99 -12.81
N ARG A 358 -5.76 9.41 -11.55
CA ARG A 358 -5.18 8.64 -10.45
C ARG A 358 -6.28 8.27 -9.47
N PHE A 359 -6.63 6.98 -9.43
CA PHE A 359 -7.68 6.49 -8.53
C PHE A 359 -7.09 6.19 -7.15
N LEU A 360 -7.70 6.78 -6.13
CA LEU A 360 -7.23 6.79 -4.75
C LEU A 360 -8.33 6.31 -3.82
N ASP A 361 -7.92 5.62 -2.76
CA ASP A 361 -8.81 5.10 -1.74
C ASP A 361 -8.71 5.96 -0.48
N SER A 362 -9.77 6.69 -0.15
CA SER A 362 -9.81 7.52 1.06
C SER A 362 -9.75 6.68 2.36
N PHE A 363 -10.13 5.40 2.32
CA PHE A 363 -10.03 4.50 3.47
C PHE A 363 -8.57 4.20 3.85
N LYS A 364 -7.64 4.28 2.88
CA LYS A 364 -6.19 4.21 3.15
C LYS A 364 -5.63 5.43 3.87
N PHE A 365 -6.44 6.49 3.96
CA PHE A 365 -6.13 7.68 4.75
C PHE A 365 -6.83 7.69 6.10
N MET A 366 -8.12 7.32 6.10
CA MET A 366 -9.03 7.34 7.25
C MET A 366 -9.71 5.96 7.37
N PRO A 367 -9.11 4.99 8.09
CA PRO A 367 -9.56 3.59 8.10
C PRO A 367 -10.75 3.37 9.05
N SER A 368 -11.88 3.99 8.74
CA SER A 368 -13.16 3.84 9.44
C SER A 368 -14.30 4.05 8.44
N SER A 369 -15.50 3.56 8.76
CA SER A 369 -16.68 3.79 7.92
C SER A 369 -16.95 5.29 7.77
N LEU A 370 -17.47 5.67 6.60
CA LEU A 370 -17.91 7.04 6.33
C LEU A 370 -18.89 7.55 7.41
N GLU A 371 -19.81 6.71 7.87
CA GLU A 371 -20.76 7.05 8.94
C GLU A 371 -20.04 7.50 10.23
N ASN A 372 -19.03 6.76 10.67
CA ASN A 372 -18.28 7.10 11.88
C ASN A 372 -17.40 8.34 11.69
N LEU A 373 -16.85 8.52 10.50
CA LEU A 373 -16.02 9.67 10.18
C LEU A 373 -16.82 10.98 10.12
N ILE A 374 -18.04 10.95 9.56
CA ILE A 374 -18.93 12.13 9.51
C ILE A 374 -19.26 12.64 10.91
N LYS A 375 -19.42 11.75 11.90
CA LYS A 375 -19.70 12.13 13.31
C LYS A 375 -18.60 13.00 13.93
N THR A 376 -17.40 13.02 13.36
CA THR A 376 -16.28 13.86 13.82
C THR A 376 -16.34 15.30 13.30
N LEU A 377 -17.14 15.56 12.26
CA LEU A 377 -17.29 16.89 11.67
C LEU A 377 -18.29 17.73 12.45
N LYS A 378 -17.99 19.01 12.59
CA LYS A 378 -18.92 20.02 13.12
C LYS A 378 -19.86 20.49 12.03
N LYS A 379 -21.03 21.00 12.43
CA LYS A 379 -22.06 21.49 11.48
C LYS A 379 -21.52 22.57 10.53
N ASP A 380 -20.58 23.42 10.95
CA ASP A 380 -19.95 24.45 10.12
C ASP A 380 -18.98 23.90 9.06
N GLU A 381 -18.48 22.67 9.23
CA GLU A 381 -17.50 22.04 8.36
C GLU A 381 -18.11 21.37 7.10
N PHE A 382 -19.45 21.23 7.07
CA PHE A 382 -20.22 20.73 5.92
C PHE A 382 -20.45 21.81 4.86
N LYS A 383 -19.38 22.26 4.21
CA LYS A 383 -19.39 23.33 3.21
C LYS A 383 -20.15 22.91 1.95
N TYR A 384 -19.85 21.74 1.40
CA TYR A 384 -20.39 21.29 0.12
C TYR A 384 -21.83 20.83 0.26
N MET A 385 -22.20 20.18 1.36
CA MET A 385 -23.60 19.88 1.66
C MET A 385 -24.46 21.14 1.71
N LYS A 386 -24.00 22.20 2.39
CA LYS A 386 -24.71 23.50 2.47
C LYS A 386 -24.83 24.24 1.15
N GLN A 387 -23.94 23.95 0.21
CA GLN A 387 -23.98 24.57 -1.10
C GLN A 387 -25.12 24.01 -1.97
N TYR A 388 -25.51 22.75 -1.75
CA TYR A 388 -26.46 22.03 -2.62
C TYR A 388 -27.80 21.71 -1.97
N PHE A 389 -27.93 21.90 -0.65
CA PHE A 389 -29.16 21.61 0.10
C PHE A 389 -29.58 22.79 0.97
N ASP A 390 -30.88 23.04 0.99
CA ASP A 390 -31.50 24.11 1.78
C ASP A 390 -31.27 23.91 3.28
N SER A 391 -31.16 25.02 4.02
CA SER A 391 -30.89 25.01 5.47
C SER A 391 -31.96 24.28 6.29
N GLU A 392 -33.19 24.18 5.79
CA GLU A 392 -34.27 23.47 6.48
C GLU A 392 -34.20 21.94 6.30
N LYS A 393 -33.60 21.47 5.19
CA LYS A 393 -33.55 20.04 4.83
C LYS A 393 -32.20 19.40 5.09
N ILE A 394 -31.13 20.20 5.16
CA ILE A 394 -29.76 19.70 5.30
C ILE A 394 -29.55 18.88 6.57
N ASP A 395 -30.23 19.19 7.67
CA ASP A 395 -30.06 18.50 8.94
C ASP A 395 -30.45 17.01 8.86
N LEU A 396 -31.29 16.64 7.87
CA LEU A 396 -31.60 15.25 7.58
C LEU A 396 -30.45 14.51 6.87
N LEU A 397 -29.56 15.25 6.19
CA LEU A 397 -28.51 14.69 5.35
C LEU A 397 -27.11 14.76 5.98
N LEU A 398 -26.95 15.34 7.18
CA LEU A 398 -25.66 15.41 7.90
C LEU A 398 -25.26 14.10 8.60
N ARG A 399 -25.83 12.98 8.17
CA ARG A 399 -25.50 11.61 8.58
C ARG A 399 -25.56 10.71 7.36
N LYS A 400 -24.95 9.52 7.44
CA LYS A 400 -25.11 8.52 6.39
C LYS A 400 -26.59 8.17 6.24
N GLY A 401 -27.04 8.11 4.98
CA GLY A 401 -28.40 7.75 4.64
C GLY A 401 -28.74 6.31 5.00
N VAL A 402 -30.01 5.95 4.83
CA VAL A 402 -30.51 4.60 5.07
C VAL A 402 -30.99 4.03 3.74
N PHE A 403 -30.51 2.87 3.32
CA PHE A 403 -30.86 2.31 2.01
C PHE A 403 -31.25 0.83 2.12
N PRO A 404 -32.33 0.38 1.46
CA PRO A 404 -32.79 -1.01 1.51
C PRO A 404 -32.07 -1.85 0.45
N TYR A 405 -30.78 -2.16 0.66
CA TYR A 405 -29.96 -2.89 -0.31
C TYR A 405 -30.59 -4.23 -0.74
N ASP A 406 -30.99 -5.08 0.20
CA ASP A 406 -31.58 -6.41 -0.08
C ASP A 406 -32.93 -6.34 -0.82
N TYR A 407 -33.63 -5.20 -0.77
CA TYR A 407 -34.84 -4.96 -1.57
C TYR A 407 -34.52 -4.53 -3.01
N PHE A 408 -33.38 -3.86 -3.20
CA PHE A 408 -32.89 -3.35 -4.48
C PHE A 408 -32.20 -4.45 -5.29
N ASP A 409 -32.97 -5.48 -5.67
CA ASP A 409 -32.48 -6.66 -6.39
C ASP A 409 -32.48 -6.51 -7.92
N SER A 410 -33.09 -5.44 -8.45
CA SER A 410 -33.30 -5.22 -9.88
C SER A 410 -33.48 -3.75 -10.21
N PHE A 411 -33.08 -3.35 -11.43
CA PHE A 411 -33.20 -1.95 -11.89
C PHE A 411 -34.66 -1.45 -11.93
N GLU A 412 -35.63 -2.35 -12.09
CA GLU A 412 -37.06 -2.03 -12.10
C GLU A 412 -37.54 -1.46 -10.76
N LYS A 413 -36.88 -1.79 -9.64
CA LYS A 413 -37.17 -1.22 -8.31
C LYS A 413 -37.04 0.29 -8.25
N CYS A 414 -36.23 0.89 -9.13
CA CYS A 414 -36.15 2.34 -9.26
C CYS A 414 -37.49 2.99 -9.61
N LYS A 415 -38.45 2.26 -10.18
CA LYS A 415 -39.78 2.75 -10.56
C LYS A 415 -40.80 2.71 -9.42
N ASP A 416 -40.49 2.01 -8.32
CA ASP A 416 -41.39 1.89 -7.18
C ASP A 416 -41.62 3.26 -6.55
N SER A 417 -42.89 3.62 -6.32
CA SER A 417 -43.30 4.98 -5.91
C SER A 417 -43.25 5.23 -4.40
N CYS A 418 -42.89 4.22 -3.60
CA CYS A 418 -42.82 4.33 -2.15
C CYS A 418 -41.68 3.49 -1.57
N LEU A 419 -41.25 3.84 -0.35
CA LEU A 419 -40.32 3.00 0.41
C LEU A 419 -40.96 1.65 0.74
N PRO A 420 -40.19 0.55 0.66
CA PRO A 420 -40.68 -0.76 1.05
C PRO A 420 -40.91 -0.82 2.57
N PRO A 421 -41.71 -1.77 3.08
CA PRO A 421 -41.94 -1.91 4.52
C PRO A 421 -40.63 -2.19 5.27
N ILE A 422 -40.58 -1.84 6.57
CA ILE A 422 -39.38 -1.99 7.42
C ILE A 422 -38.77 -3.41 7.40
N SER A 423 -39.58 -4.45 7.21
CA SER A 423 -39.12 -5.83 7.09
C SER A 423 -38.23 -6.10 5.86
N LYS A 424 -38.22 -5.20 4.87
CA LYS A 424 -37.38 -5.25 3.67
C LYS A 424 -36.09 -4.42 3.80
N PHE A 425 -35.82 -3.86 4.98
CA PHE A 425 -34.55 -3.24 5.36
C PHE A 425 -33.68 -4.16 6.23
N TYR A 426 -34.05 -5.45 6.35
CA TYR A 426 -33.19 -6.44 6.98
C TYR A 426 -31.88 -6.53 6.19
N ASN A 427 -30.75 -6.65 6.90
CA ASN A 427 -29.44 -6.80 6.30
C ASN A 427 -29.01 -8.26 6.44
N GLU A 428 -29.07 -9.02 5.34
CA GLU A 428 -28.67 -10.44 5.30
C GLU A 428 -27.17 -10.63 5.61
N LEU A 429 -26.30 -9.67 5.28
CA LEU A 429 -24.85 -9.76 5.51
C LEU A 429 -24.47 -9.69 7.00
N ASN A 430 -25.15 -8.83 7.76
CA ASN A 430 -24.91 -8.65 9.20
C ASN A 430 -25.91 -9.42 10.07
N GLU A 431 -26.91 -10.05 9.47
CA GLU A 431 -28.05 -10.69 10.16
C GLU A 431 -28.77 -9.74 11.15
N GLU A 432 -28.95 -8.49 10.75
CA GLU A 432 -29.47 -7.42 11.59
C GLU A 432 -30.70 -6.73 10.99
N ALA A 433 -31.71 -6.49 11.82
CA ALA A 433 -32.84 -5.64 11.47
C ALA A 433 -32.49 -4.15 11.69
N ILE A 434 -32.99 -3.28 10.83
CA ILE A 434 -32.86 -1.84 11.02
C ILE A 434 -33.62 -1.34 12.27
N SER A 435 -33.14 -0.26 12.88
CA SER A 435 -33.87 0.44 13.94
C SER A 435 -35.14 1.12 13.40
N VAL A 436 -36.17 1.26 14.26
CA VAL A 436 -37.41 1.96 13.91
C VAL A 436 -37.13 3.45 13.66
N GLU A 437 -36.16 4.02 14.37
CA GLU A 437 -35.69 5.39 14.24
C GLU A 437 -35.10 5.67 12.86
N ASP A 438 -34.27 4.76 12.35
CA ASP A 438 -33.62 4.90 11.04
C ASP A 438 -34.60 4.68 9.89
N TYR A 439 -35.54 3.74 10.03
CA TYR A 439 -36.62 3.59 9.05
C TYR A 439 -37.50 4.85 9.00
N ASN A 440 -37.90 5.39 10.15
CA ASN A 440 -38.65 6.65 10.21
C ASN A 440 -37.85 7.83 9.64
N HIS A 441 -36.53 7.82 9.81
CA HIS A 441 -35.65 8.79 9.18
C HIS A 441 -35.68 8.68 7.64
N ALA A 442 -35.57 7.47 7.07
CA ALA A 442 -35.71 7.24 5.64
C ALA A 442 -37.06 7.76 5.10
N CYS A 443 -38.17 7.46 5.78
CA CYS A 443 -39.49 7.96 5.42
C CYS A 443 -39.55 9.50 5.44
N ARG A 444 -38.96 10.15 6.44
CA ARG A 444 -38.89 11.62 6.50
C ARG A 444 -38.09 12.20 5.33
N VAL A 445 -36.95 11.60 4.99
CA VAL A 445 -36.15 12.05 3.83
C VAL A 445 -36.97 11.91 2.54
N PHE A 446 -37.58 10.75 2.30
CA PHE A 446 -38.38 10.51 1.10
C PHE A 446 -39.51 11.54 0.93
N ASN A 447 -40.23 11.82 2.02
CA ASN A 447 -41.35 12.78 2.01
C ASN A 447 -40.88 14.23 1.92
N GLN A 448 -39.87 14.65 2.70
CA GLN A 448 -39.43 16.06 2.76
C GLN A 448 -38.76 16.53 1.46
N PHE A 449 -38.15 15.61 0.72
CA PHE A 449 -37.57 15.86 -0.59
C PHE A 449 -38.57 15.67 -1.74
N ASN A 450 -39.84 15.33 -1.45
CA ASN A 450 -40.90 15.10 -2.43
C ASN A 450 -40.49 14.11 -3.53
N LEU A 451 -39.83 13.01 -3.14
CA LEU A 451 -39.33 12.02 -4.08
C LEU A 451 -40.48 11.18 -4.63
N SER A 452 -40.51 10.98 -5.94
CA SER A 452 -41.60 10.31 -6.64
C SER A 452 -41.41 8.80 -6.72
N ASN A 453 -40.17 8.34 -6.63
CA ASN A 453 -39.80 6.93 -6.78
C ASN A 453 -38.46 6.61 -6.11
N LEU A 454 -38.17 5.32 -5.96
CA LEU A 454 -36.92 4.85 -5.36
C LEU A 454 -35.68 5.15 -6.19
N GLY A 455 -35.81 5.37 -7.50
CA GLY A 455 -34.72 5.86 -8.33
C GLY A 455 -34.24 7.23 -7.86
N GLU A 456 -35.16 8.19 -7.69
CA GLU A 456 -34.83 9.52 -7.18
C GLU A 456 -34.26 9.48 -5.76
N TYR A 457 -34.71 8.51 -4.95
CA TYR A 457 -34.11 8.22 -3.64
C TYR A 457 -32.66 7.73 -3.75
N CYS A 458 -32.38 6.82 -4.67
CA CYS A 458 -31.03 6.34 -4.97
C CYS A 458 -30.12 7.47 -5.46
N ASP A 459 -30.62 8.34 -6.35
CA ASP A 459 -29.88 9.50 -6.87
C ASP A 459 -29.52 10.49 -5.75
N LEU A 460 -30.47 10.76 -4.85
CA LEU A 460 -30.23 11.59 -3.67
C LEU A 460 -29.22 10.95 -2.73
N TYR A 461 -29.35 9.64 -2.48
CA TYR A 461 -28.48 8.88 -1.59
C TYR A 461 -27.02 8.94 -2.06
N VAL A 462 -26.73 8.55 -3.32
CA VAL A 462 -25.37 8.56 -3.87
C VAL A 462 -24.79 9.97 -3.95
N LYS A 463 -25.61 10.97 -4.25
CA LYS A 463 -25.20 12.38 -4.25
C LYS A 463 -24.81 12.83 -2.84
N THR A 464 -25.58 12.47 -1.83
CA THR A 464 -25.30 12.79 -0.44
C THR A 464 -24.03 12.12 0.04
N ASP A 465 -23.81 10.83 -0.25
CA ASP A 465 -22.60 10.11 0.14
C ASP A 465 -21.33 10.72 -0.49
N VAL A 466 -21.38 11.11 -1.78
CA VAL A 466 -20.27 11.82 -2.44
C VAL A 466 -19.98 13.19 -1.82
N LEU A 467 -21.01 13.97 -1.50
CA LEU A 467 -20.84 15.29 -0.90
C LEU A 467 -20.35 15.20 0.55
N LEU A 468 -20.82 14.23 1.32
CA LEU A 468 -20.32 13.94 2.67
C LEU A 468 -18.84 13.53 2.64
N LEU A 469 -18.46 12.64 1.70
CA LEU A 469 -17.06 12.27 1.48
C LEU A 469 -16.21 13.50 1.08
N THR A 470 -16.75 14.38 0.23
CA THR A 470 -16.07 15.61 -0.19
C THR A 470 -15.82 16.52 1.01
N ASP A 471 -16.83 16.79 1.84
CA ASP A 471 -16.70 17.61 3.05
C ASP A 471 -15.69 17.00 4.03
N LEU A 472 -15.79 15.69 4.28
CA LEU A 472 -14.86 14.98 5.15
C LEU A 472 -13.41 15.07 4.67
N PHE A 473 -13.16 14.71 3.41
CA PHE A 473 -11.79 14.63 2.90
C PHE A 473 -11.17 16.01 2.67
N GLU A 474 -11.93 17.02 2.25
CA GLU A 474 -11.40 18.40 2.15
C GLU A 474 -11.08 19.00 3.54
N ASN A 475 -11.82 18.64 4.60
CA ASN A 475 -11.46 18.99 5.97
C ASN A 475 -10.19 18.26 6.42
N PHE A 476 -10.09 16.95 6.20
CA PHE A 476 -8.85 16.19 6.45
C PHE A 476 -7.64 16.80 5.74
N ARG A 477 -7.83 17.16 4.47
CA ARG A 477 -6.84 17.82 3.62
C ARG A 477 -6.41 19.18 4.16
N LYS A 478 -7.37 20.00 4.60
CA LYS A 478 -7.10 21.29 5.27
C LYS A 478 -6.26 21.09 6.53
N ILE A 479 -6.60 20.12 7.38
CA ILE A 479 -5.86 19.80 8.60
C ILE A 479 -4.44 19.35 8.27
N CYS A 480 -4.25 18.49 7.27
CA CYS A 480 -2.92 18.03 6.84
C CYS A 480 -2.04 19.18 6.33
N ILE A 481 -2.59 20.07 5.49
CA ILE A 481 -1.84 21.23 4.99
C ILE A 481 -1.49 22.18 6.15
N GLN A 482 -2.40 22.42 7.09
CA GLN A 482 -2.14 23.29 8.24
C GLN A 482 -1.06 22.71 9.16
N THR A 483 -1.17 21.42 9.47
CA THR A 483 -0.34 20.71 10.46
C THR A 483 1.00 20.30 9.86
N TYR A 484 0.98 19.59 8.73
CA TYR A 484 2.15 18.97 8.12
C TYR A 484 2.76 19.76 6.97
N LYS A 485 2.07 20.80 6.45
CA LYS A 485 2.49 21.56 5.25
C LYS A 485 2.55 20.69 3.98
N LEU A 486 1.78 19.60 3.97
CA LEU A 486 1.70 18.64 2.87
C LEU A 486 0.23 18.38 2.54
N ASP A 487 -0.08 18.29 1.25
CA ASP A 487 -1.40 17.96 0.76
C ASP A 487 -1.53 16.44 0.56
N PRO A 488 -2.46 15.75 1.25
CA PRO A 488 -2.65 14.30 1.15
C PRO A 488 -2.96 13.82 -0.27
N CYS A 489 -3.51 14.68 -1.14
CA CYS A 489 -3.86 14.31 -2.52
C CYS A 489 -2.63 13.97 -3.40
N TRP A 490 -1.40 14.26 -2.95
CA TRP A 490 -0.17 13.82 -3.62
C TRP A 490 0.22 12.38 -3.31
N TYR A 491 -0.31 11.82 -2.22
CA TYR A 491 0.07 10.53 -1.68
C TYR A 491 -0.96 9.46 -2.03
N PHE A 492 -0.56 8.20 -1.87
CA PHE A 492 -1.45 7.06 -2.05
C PHE A 492 -2.05 6.56 -0.73
N THR A 493 -1.35 6.78 0.40
CA THR A 493 -1.72 6.24 1.71
C THR A 493 -1.22 7.15 2.86
N THR A 494 -1.81 7.02 4.06
CA THR A 494 -1.36 7.73 5.26
C THR A 494 0.08 7.43 5.68
N PRO A 495 0.61 6.18 5.59
CA PRO A 495 2.02 5.92 5.89
C PRO A 495 2.99 6.73 5.03
N ALA A 496 2.74 6.87 3.73
CA ALA A 496 3.59 7.66 2.84
C ALA A 496 3.55 9.16 3.19
N LEU A 497 2.35 9.68 3.48
CA LEU A 497 2.18 11.06 3.95
C LEU A 497 2.91 11.30 5.29
N SER A 498 2.77 10.36 6.24
CA SER A 498 3.36 10.46 7.57
C SER A 498 4.88 10.42 7.52
N TRP A 499 5.44 9.59 6.63
CA TRP A 499 6.88 9.50 6.40
C TRP A 499 7.46 10.82 5.88
N ASP A 500 6.85 11.40 4.85
CA ASP A 500 7.28 12.68 4.29
C ASP A 500 7.05 13.83 5.29
N ALA A 501 5.97 13.80 6.08
CA ALA A 501 5.72 14.77 7.15
C ALA A 501 6.81 14.71 8.22
N MET A 502 7.22 13.51 8.64
CA MET A 502 8.33 13.31 9.59
C MET A 502 9.63 13.89 9.04
N LEU A 503 10.01 13.56 7.80
CA LEU A 503 11.23 14.05 7.17
C LEU A 503 11.23 15.58 7.01
N LEU A 504 10.08 16.16 6.63
CA LEU A 504 9.93 17.61 6.48
C LEU A 504 10.04 18.35 7.82
N LYS A 505 9.40 17.82 8.87
CA LYS A 505 9.34 18.46 10.19
C LYS A 505 10.67 18.38 10.94
N THR A 506 11.29 17.21 10.94
CA THR A 506 12.55 16.96 11.66
C THR A 506 13.77 17.46 10.89
N LYS A 507 13.67 17.58 9.56
CA LYS A 507 14.78 17.87 8.65
C LYS A 507 15.94 16.86 8.77
N VAL A 508 15.66 15.68 9.32
CA VAL A 508 16.65 14.61 9.53
C VAL A 508 17.16 14.09 8.18
N ALA A 509 18.42 13.66 8.17
CA ALA A 509 19.01 12.89 7.09
C ALA A 509 19.41 11.52 7.65
N ILE A 510 18.66 10.49 7.26
CA ILE A 510 18.88 9.11 7.70
C ILE A 510 19.81 8.44 6.69
N GLU A 511 20.90 7.84 7.16
CA GLU A 511 21.74 7.02 6.31
C GLU A 511 21.10 5.65 6.08
N LEU A 512 21.00 5.24 4.83
CA LEU A 512 20.56 3.92 4.43
C LEU A 512 21.78 3.00 4.34
N PHE A 513 21.61 1.74 4.69
CA PHE A 513 22.64 0.72 4.50
C PHE A 513 23.07 0.66 3.03
N THR A 514 24.38 0.69 2.78
CA THR A 514 24.98 0.44 1.46
C THR A 514 25.51 -0.98 1.34
N ASP A 515 25.66 -1.67 2.49
CA ASP A 515 26.01 -3.10 2.60
C ASP A 515 24.74 -3.94 2.81
N TYR A 516 24.57 -4.96 1.96
CA TYR A 516 23.42 -5.87 2.05
C TYR A 516 23.50 -6.80 3.27
N ASP A 517 24.70 -7.16 3.72
CA ASP A 517 24.87 -8.02 4.89
C ASP A 517 24.43 -7.32 6.17
N MET A 518 24.68 -6.00 6.28
CA MET A 518 24.15 -5.19 7.40
C MET A 518 22.62 -5.17 7.39
N LEU A 519 22.01 -4.99 6.22
CA LEU A 519 20.54 -5.01 6.11
C LEU A 519 19.98 -6.37 6.55
N LEU A 520 20.58 -7.46 6.09
CA LEU A 520 20.17 -8.82 6.47
C LEU A 520 20.30 -9.06 7.97
N PHE A 521 21.41 -8.62 8.56
CA PHE A 521 21.65 -8.71 9.99
C PHE A 521 20.56 -7.99 10.80
N ILE A 522 20.23 -6.75 10.43
CA ILE A 522 19.17 -5.98 11.08
C ILE A 522 17.81 -6.64 10.89
N GLU A 523 17.46 -7.05 9.67
CA GLU A 523 16.19 -7.71 9.40
C GLU A 523 16.03 -9.02 10.19
N ASN A 524 17.10 -9.77 10.38
CA ASN A 524 17.10 -10.99 11.20
C ASN A 524 16.92 -10.68 12.69
N GLY A 525 17.26 -9.46 13.14
CA GLY A 525 17.04 -8.96 14.49
C GLY A 525 15.64 -8.36 14.73
N VAL A 526 14.88 -8.02 13.67
CA VAL A 526 13.54 -7.44 13.83
C VAL A 526 12.58 -8.42 14.50
N ARG A 527 11.84 -7.95 15.50
CA ARG A 527 10.79 -8.69 16.22
C ARG A 527 9.49 -7.90 16.19
N GLY A 528 8.36 -8.60 16.19
CA GLY A 528 7.04 -8.00 16.37
C GLY A 528 6.74 -7.71 17.84
N GLY A 529 5.53 -7.23 18.12
CA GLY A 529 5.04 -7.11 19.49
C GLY A 529 4.93 -8.48 20.17
N ILE A 530 5.32 -8.56 21.44
CA ILE A 530 5.15 -9.77 22.25
C ILE A 530 3.66 -9.86 22.61
N SER A 531 3.03 -10.99 22.29
CA SER A 531 1.67 -11.31 22.69
C SER A 531 1.68 -12.65 23.43
N GLN A 532 1.42 -12.60 24.74
CA GLN A 532 1.50 -13.75 25.63
C GLN A 532 0.24 -13.85 26.49
N CYS A 533 -0.24 -15.08 26.67
CA CYS A 533 -1.38 -15.41 27.51
C CYS A 533 -0.90 -16.30 28.65
N CYS A 534 -0.47 -15.69 29.77
CA CYS A 534 0.08 -16.41 30.92
C CYS A 534 -1.01 -17.21 31.67
N ASN A 535 -2.24 -16.68 31.70
CA ASN A 535 -3.41 -17.33 32.26
C ASN A 535 -4.50 -17.52 31.19
N ARG A 536 -4.87 -18.77 30.90
CA ARG A 536 -5.85 -19.11 29.84
C ARG A 536 -7.25 -18.53 30.10
N TYR A 537 -7.63 -18.36 31.36
CA TYR A 537 -8.92 -17.81 31.75
C TYR A 537 -8.84 -17.11 33.09
N ALA A 538 -9.36 -15.90 33.16
CA ALA A 538 -9.56 -15.17 34.39
C ALA A 538 -10.94 -14.51 34.36
N LYS A 539 -11.65 -14.54 35.48
CA LYS A 539 -12.98 -13.94 35.64
C LYS A 539 -12.98 -13.06 36.88
N ALA A 540 -13.46 -11.83 36.73
CA ALA A 540 -13.68 -10.96 37.89
C ALA A 540 -14.80 -11.53 38.75
N ASN A 541 -14.61 -11.53 40.08
CA ASN A 541 -15.62 -11.85 41.07
C ASN A 541 -15.56 -10.79 42.17
N ASN A 542 -16.31 -9.72 42.03
CA ASN A 542 -16.35 -8.65 43.03
C ASN A 542 -17.72 -7.98 43.01
N LYS A 543 -18.01 -7.19 44.05
CA LYS A 543 -19.31 -6.54 44.31
C LYS A 543 -19.86 -5.67 43.16
N TYR A 544 -19.04 -5.33 42.16
CA TYR A 544 -19.47 -4.53 41.01
C TYR A 544 -19.98 -5.40 39.84
N MET A 545 -19.79 -6.71 39.89
CA MET A 545 -20.24 -7.64 38.84
C MET A 545 -21.69 -8.09 39.09
N SER A 546 -22.49 -8.20 38.03
CA SER A 546 -23.90 -8.63 38.12
C SER A 546 -24.08 -10.08 38.60
N ASN A 547 -23.03 -10.88 38.52
CA ASN A 547 -22.98 -12.29 38.93
C ASN A 547 -21.99 -12.53 40.09
N PHE A 548 -21.81 -11.55 40.97
CA PHE A 548 -20.96 -11.67 42.14
C PHE A 548 -21.42 -12.82 43.06
N ASN A 549 -20.50 -13.72 43.40
CA ASN A 549 -20.73 -14.77 44.38
C ASN A 549 -19.87 -14.52 45.63
N PRO A 550 -20.47 -14.25 46.81
CA PRO A 550 -19.73 -14.01 48.04
C PRO A 550 -19.00 -15.26 48.58
N ASP A 551 -19.40 -16.46 48.14
CA ASP A 551 -18.75 -17.71 48.54
C ASP A 551 -17.46 -18.00 47.73
N ASP A 552 -17.28 -17.31 46.60
CA ASP A 552 -16.09 -17.42 45.76
C ASP A 552 -15.04 -16.36 46.12
N GLU A 553 -13.77 -16.63 45.76
CA GLU A 553 -12.65 -15.70 45.95
C GLU A 553 -12.91 -14.34 45.29
N ILE A 554 -12.64 -13.25 46.01
CA ILE A 554 -12.79 -11.89 45.47
C ILE A 554 -11.68 -11.61 44.44
N LYS A 555 -12.06 -11.40 43.18
CA LYS A 555 -11.15 -11.16 42.05
C LYS A 555 -11.48 -9.87 41.32
N TYR A 556 -10.44 -9.09 41.07
CA TYR A 556 -10.47 -7.90 40.21
C TYR A 556 -9.64 -8.17 38.95
N LEU A 557 -10.08 -7.60 37.82
CA LEU A 557 -9.31 -7.55 36.59
C LEU A 557 -8.92 -6.10 36.33
N MET A 558 -7.65 -5.88 36.00
CA MET A 558 -7.12 -4.56 35.69
C MET A 558 -6.63 -4.56 34.25
N TYR A 559 -7.04 -3.56 33.47
CA TYR A 559 -6.55 -3.32 32.13
C TYR A 559 -5.60 -2.12 32.16
N LEU A 560 -4.37 -2.34 31.72
CA LEU A 560 -3.36 -1.30 31.60
C LEU A 560 -2.96 -1.19 30.13
N ASP A 561 -2.93 0.03 29.61
CA ASP A 561 -2.56 0.31 28.22
C ASP A 561 -1.56 1.47 28.18
N ALA A 562 -0.51 1.29 27.40
CA ALA A 562 0.52 2.29 27.22
C ALA A 562 0.12 3.25 26.09
N ASN A 563 -0.22 4.49 26.47
CA ASN A 563 -0.54 5.54 25.50
C ASN A 563 0.65 5.80 24.55
N ASN A 564 0.48 5.50 23.26
CA ASN A 564 1.48 5.75 22.20
C ASN A 564 2.85 5.10 22.48
N LEU A 565 2.87 3.80 22.77
CA LEU A 565 4.09 3.03 23.08
C LEU A 565 5.22 3.23 22.07
N TYR A 566 4.95 3.08 20.76
CA TYR A 566 5.97 3.26 19.73
C TYR A 566 6.41 4.72 19.59
N GLY A 567 5.51 5.69 19.74
CA GLY A 567 5.89 7.11 19.71
C GLY A 567 6.80 7.49 20.87
N TYR A 568 6.59 6.92 22.06
CA TYR A 568 7.52 7.05 23.18
C TYR A 568 8.89 6.43 22.84
N ALA A 569 8.91 5.20 22.33
CA ALA A 569 10.16 4.56 21.92
C ALA A 569 10.91 5.38 20.85
N MET A 570 10.20 5.95 19.88
CA MET A 570 10.76 6.80 18.83
C MET A 570 11.28 8.16 19.32
N SER A 571 10.94 8.57 20.55
CA SER A 571 11.48 9.78 21.19
C SER A 571 12.81 9.55 21.91
N LYS A 572 13.30 8.30 21.95
CA LYS A 572 14.58 7.94 22.55
C LYS A 572 15.72 8.07 21.53
N TYR A 573 16.95 7.89 22.02
CA TYR A 573 18.13 7.83 21.16
C TYR A 573 18.00 6.63 20.21
N LEU A 574 18.11 6.90 18.91
CA LEU A 574 17.95 5.91 17.85
C LEU A 574 19.11 6.02 16.85
N PRO A 575 19.53 4.89 16.22
CA PRO A 575 20.59 4.92 15.23
C PRO A 575 20.11 5.61 13.94
N LEU A 576 20.88 6.60 13.46
CA LEU A 576 20.53 7.41 12.29
C LEU A 576 21.55 7.34 11.14
N LYS A 577 22.84 7.13 11.45
CA LYS A 577 23.95 7.21 10.50
C LYS A 577 25.25 6.64 11.07
N ASP A 578 26.29 6.65 10.23
CA ASP A 578 27.66 6.20 10.48
C ASP A 578 27.74 4.69 10.76
N PHE A 579 26.92 3.92 10.06
CA PHE A 579 26.85 2.46 10.18
C PHE A 579 28.13 1.79 9.68
N VAL A 580 28.80 1.07 10.58
CA VAL A 580 30.04 0.33 10.28
C VAL A 580 30.02 -1.02 11.00
N TRP A 581 30.60 -2.04 10.37
CA TRP A 581 30.95 -3.27 11.09
C TRP A 581 32.07 -2.95 12.07
N SER A 582 31.92 -3.41 13.31
CA SER A 582 32.93 -3.25 14.35
C SER A 582 33.64 -4.57 14.59
N ASP A 583 34.97 -4.56 14.55
CA ASP A 583 35.80 -5.70 14.95
C ASP A 583 36.03 -5.75 16.48
N ASN A 584 35.35 -4.89 17.24
CA ASN A 584 35.51 -4.80 18.69
C ASN A 584 34.80 -5.97 19.38
N ASN A 585 35.58 -6.83 20.02
CA ASN A 585 35.05 -7.86 20.91
C ASN A 585 34.74 -7.24 22.29
N LEU A 586 33.48 -6.82 22.48
CA LEU A 586 33.01 -6.31 23.77
C LEU A 586 32.82 -7.46 24.77
N THR A 587 33.27 -7.27 26.01
CA THR A 587 32.98 -8.19 27.11
C THR A 587 31.57 -7.93 27.66
N THR A 588 31.01 -8.88 28.41
CA THR A 588 29.73 -8.69 29.11
C THR A 588 29.73 -7.44 29.99
N GLN A 589 30.85 -7.13 30.66
CA GLN A 589 30.96 -5.94 31.49
C GLN A 589 30.96 -4.65 30.68
N ASP A 590 31.56 -4.66 29.49
CA ASP A 590 31.52 -3.52 28.58
C ASP A 590 30.07 -3.25 28.13
N ILE A 591 29.35 -4.30 27.74
CA ILE A 591 27.94 -4.23 27.31
C ILE A 591 27.05 -3.66 28.41
N LEU A 592 27.17 -4.16 29.64
CA LEU A 592 26.37 -3.72 30.79
C LEU A 592 26.66 -2.27 31.21
N ASN A 593 27.80 -1.71 30.81
CA ASN A 593 28.20 -0.34 31.10
C ASN A 593 27.86 0.64 29.97
N LEU A 594 27.26 0.18 28.85
CA LEU A 594 26.82 1.05 27.77
C LEU A 594 25.67 1.94 28.24
N SER A 595 25.73 3.22 27.88
CA SER A 595 24.65 4.17 28.14
C SER A 595 23.60 4.11 27.03
N ASP A 596 22.33 4.09 27.43
CA ASP A 596 21.18 4.20 26.52
C ASP A 596 21.11 5.57 25.80
N GLU A 597 21.86 6.56 26.28
CA GLU A 597 21.92 7.93 25.75
C GLU A 597 23.27 8.25 25.08
N SER A 598 24.05 7.22 24.76
CA SER A 598 25.34 7.36 24.06
C SER A 598 25.16 7.88 22.64
N ASP A 599 26.08 8.72 22.18
CA ASP A 599 26.16 9.16 20.77
C ASP A 599 26.51 8.00 19.81
N VAL A 600 27.11 6.93 20.35
CA VAL A 600 27.44 5.69 19.61
C VAL A 600 26.61 4.55 20.18
N GLY A 601 25.77 3.96 19.33
CA GLY A 601 24.99 2.77 19.63
C GLY A 601 25.65 1.49 19.11
N TYR A 602 25.34 0.37 19.74
CA TYR A 602 25.81 -0.96 19.35
C TYR A 602 24.62 -1.86 19.07
N ILE A 603 24.72 -2.68 18.01
CA ILE A 603 23.78 -3.76 17.72
C ILE A 603 24.62 -5.03 17.72
N LEU A 604 24.29 -5.95 18.62
CA LEU A 604 25.15 -7.08 18.96
C LEU A 604 24.45 -8.40 18.60
N GLU A 605 25.23 -9.33 18.04
CA GLU A 605 24.90 -10.74 18.00
C GLU A 605 25.69 -11.42 19.13
N VAL A 606 24.98 -12.16 19.97
CA VAL A 606 25.52 -12.70 21.22
C VAL A 606 25.04 -14.13 21.42
N ASP A 607 25.91 -14.95 22.02
CA ASP A 607 25.51 -16.22 22.61
C ASP A 607 25.00 -15.97 24.04
N LEU A 608 23.82 -16.49 24.36
CA LEU A 608 23.20 -16.35 25.67
C LEU A 608 23.21 -17.69 26.41
N ASP A 609 23.66 -17.68 27.66
CA ASP A 609 23.44 -18.77 28.61
C ASP A 609 22.17 -18.46 29.42
N TYR A 610 21.22 -19.41 29.49
CA TYR A 610 19.96 -19.23 30.19
C TYR A 610 19.77 -20.31 31.29
N PRO A 611 20.19 -20.01 32.53
CA PRO A 611 20.20 -20.97 33.63
C PRO A 611 18.83 -21.61 33.92
N PRO A 612 18.76 -22.95 34.11
CA PRO A 612 17.50 -23.66 34.36
C PRO A 612 16.71 -23.17 35.58
N ASP A 613 17.38 -22.65 36.60
CA ASP A 613 16.75 -22.13 37.82
C ASP A 613 15.93 -20.84 37.58
N LEU A 614 16.11 -20.18 36.43
CA LEU A 614 15.35 -19.00 36.05
C LEU A 614 14.10 -19.33 35.22
N HIS A 615 13.98 -20.54 34.69
CA HIS A 615 12.92 -20.90 33.73
C HIS A 615 11.53 -20.74 34.33
N ASP A 616 11.30 -21.28 35.53
CA ASP A 616 10.01 -21.16 36.23
C ASP A 616 9.70 -19.71 36.61
N LYS A 617 10.71 -18.91 36.96
CA LYS A 617 10.53 -17.52 37.38
C LYS A 617 10.13 -16.61 36.20
N HIS A 618 10.60 -16.93 35.00
CA HIS A 618 10.32 -16.17 33.79
C HIS A 618 9.27 -16.83 32.90
N SER A 619 8.55 -17.86 33.37
CA SER A 619 7.56 -18.58 32.56
C SER A 619 6.48 -17.65 31.97
N ASP A 620 6.14 -16.60 32.71
CA ASP A 620 5.15 -15.59 32.32
C ASP A 620 5.71 -14.53 31.36
N PHE A 621 7.04 -14.41 31.24
CA PHE A 621 7.71 -13.51 30.29
C PHE A 621 9.14 -13.98 29.97
N PRO A 622 9.31 -15.04 29.14
CA PRO A 622 10.62 -15.54 28.78
C PRO A 622 11.47 -14.50 28.03
N LEU A 623 12.78 -14.49 28.31
CA LEU A 623 13.73 -13.56 27.72
C LEU A 623 14.16 -14.01 26.32
N ALA A 624 14.59 -13.04 25.49
CA ALA A 624 15.13 -13.26 24.14
C ALA A 624 14.22 -14.10 23.22
N PRO A 625 12.97 -13.67 22.96
CA PRO A 625 12.05 -14.43 22.14
C PRO A 625 12.51 -14.52 20.68
N GLU A 626 12.28 -15.67 20.07
CA GLU A 626 12.73 -15.98 18.72
C GLU A 626 11.54 -16.12 17.77
N ASN A 627 11.68 -15.62 16.54
CA ASN A 627 10.66 -15.77 15.53
C ASN A 627 10.83 -17.12 14.80
N LYS A 628 10.08 -18.14 15.21
CA LYS A 628 10.18 -19.51 14.69
C LYS A 628 8.80 -20.14 14.52
N PRO A 629 8.59 -21.04 13.54
CA PRO A 629 7.33 -21.77 13.42
C PRO A 629 7.18 -22.74 14.62
N PRO A 630 6.07 -22.68 15.38
CA PRO A 630 5.84 -23.63 16.45
C PRO A 630 5.64 -25.06 15.89
N PRO A 631 5.81 -26.10 16.71
CA PRO A 631 5.55 -27.48 16.30
C PRO A 631 4.17 -27.61 15.63
N ASN A 632 4.11 -28.27 14.47
CA ASN A 632 2.90 -28.46 13.65
C ASN A 632 2.31 -27.18 13.00
N CYS A 633 3.01 -26.04 13.05
CA CYS A 633 2.64 -24.82 12.34
C CYS A 633 3.70 -24.46 11.29
N LYS A 634 3.27 -23.91 10.15
CA LYS A 634 4.20 -23.40 9.12
C LYS A 634 4.44 -21.89 9.26
N GLU A 635 3.58 -21.20 10.00
CA GLU A 635 3.69 -19.75 10.19
C GLU A 635 4.63 -19.46 11.35
N PRO A 636 5.67 -18.64 11.13
CA PRO A 636 6.57 -18.23 12.19
C PRO A 636 5.81 -17.35 13.19
N ARG A 637 6.01 -17.63 14.49
CA ARG A 637 5.49 -16.82 15.59
C ARG A 637 6.65 -16.38 16.45
N LEU A 638 6.47 -15.27 17.15
CA LEU A 638 7.40 -14.88 18.19
C LEU A 638 7.22 -15.85 19.38
N LEU A 639 8.09 -16.85 19.46
CA LEU A 639 8.11 -17.83 20.53
C LEU A 639 8.93 -17.26 21.68
N THR A 640 8.25 -17.03 22.79
CA THR A 640 8.87 -16.94 24.10
C THR A 640 9.25 -18.37 24.50
N THR A 641 10.54 -18.63 24.69
CA THR A 641 11.11 -19.96 24.91
C THR A 641 10.55 -20.70 26.10
#